data_AF-A0A5A9E9Y0-F1
#
_entry.id   AF-A0A5A9E9Y0-F1
#
_cell.length_a   1.000
_cell.length_b   1.000
_cell.length_c   1.000
_cell.angle_alpha   90.00
_cell.angle_beta   90.00
_cell.angle_gamma   90.00
#
_symmetry.space_group_name_H-M   'P 1'
#
loop_
_entity.id
_entity.type
_entity.pdbx_description
1 polymer ?
#
loop_
_entity_poly.entity_id
_entity_poly.type
_entity_poly.pdbx_seq_one_letter_code
_entity_poly.pdbx_strand_id
1 'polypeptide(L)'
;MRKESQEKLDNNSSKNIVIVGNGFDMSLGLKSSYQHFIEYIKYRKRFSGDNELYNYNRLFLRKYEGFHLNWSDFESLYEETVRKINNRSHKNEEPQDIFDISSINDSIKKLEEDFQEYLSYEYPKWVQHKTIEIGSSGFKRFTEPINPFFIKMIEDENTFFINFNYTNTIEDLCESVLYDNSMPGSSIKVKNAKDRVFHIHGSLDEENILFGGGFTDSEDINNIHYSQSLINDKLFRIKENELLNSTRKKIMSIIDLDKKDANNNLYIIGHSLKGSDFPFLSRIIKKASKVYIFYYGDDYILKMEEILREFGSSLAEKIVLVPFLEILLHDKLIVSSYKEYETISSFLPNRFPKEDILSELSLTRHHFSFRNINELRINPSNVEKVLQIVKNLQINQNTFKISRIYIEETIESADFNKLSNSKEFLKLLKWVSKVIFFNTEINTNFLNQVLANGSNLIYIRMEHCTLLNDIDDSYTDISVCESLKRLEITDCFFSSALSDSKDIFYIGSDAPNNIENLTILGNTDLVIDKGVLEQSKNLIELNIALTTRNVYQEEIHLKDLEILQIDHTSGFVPNITVGNNIKEIVIIGYSEELLKLSSIMKNNEGSVGFPKLRLLHLKNPDVMNLCKNVIVDVILDVFSKDTQFIVDKDIKSINEYYLENKEPFNEELIDNNILLKLKDLFQEISNLADLSTIEEILEDTSAKLQKIIQTNKQADNEQKDGYDINQNIEYDSGRKPVTNNFSTYTTIDRFLFDYKMGSKTTRDELLNVLQQQKKPEIVSGIYYDIFNEIDREIINSIVDVRDLKHQYFAKSLNKIINDFSEKWFVSKYELKLSAIQYDSTNDIPNIGRIIESKDYDKYKAKHPEMNPFKYSQNIKHFWQKELDEKVVWINNEVKHETSLNHLSELLEEMQDNNLIEDANPIDIDEEYSVKQ
;
A
#
# COMPACT_ATOMS: atom_id res chain seq x y z
N MET A 1 -5.38 -63.37 -50.21
CA MET A 1 -4.48 -62.34 -49.67
C MET A 1 -5.22 -61.01 -49.59
N ARG A 2 -5.72 -60.66 -48.40
CA ARG A 2 -6.07 -59.29 -48.00
C ARG A 2 -5.52 -59.14 -46.58
N LYS A 3 -4.62 -58.16 -46.40
CA LYS A 3 -3.96 -57.85 -45.13
C LYS A 3 -4.90 -57.00 -44.28
N GLU A 4 -4.92 -57.35 -43.01
CA GLU A 4 -5.46 -56.59 -41.89
C GLU A 4 -4.83 -55.19 -41.82
N SER A 5 -5.67 -54.18 -41.68
CA SER A 5 -5.29 -52.83 -41.26
C SER A 5 -5.80 -52.63 -39.84
N GLN A 6 -4.88 -52.70 -38.88
CA GLN A 6 -5.04 -52.18 -37.53
C GLN A 6 -5.15 -50.65 -37.61
N GLU A 7 -6.34 -50.14 -37.35
CA GLU A 7 -6.54 -48.74 -36.95
C GLU A 7 -5.96 -48.55 -35.55
N LYS A 8 -4.89 -47.74 -35.48
CA LYS A 8 -4.42 -47.13 -34.24
C LYS A 8 -5.47 -46.08 -33.84
N LEU A 9 -6.20 -46.33 -32.75
CA LEU A 9 -6.91 -45.27 -32.03
C LEU A 9 -5.88 -44.30 -31.45
N ASP A 10 -6.00 -43.02 -31.80
CA ASP A 10 -5.33 -41.91 -31.13
C ASP A 10 -5.80 -41.84 -29.67
N ASN A 11 -4.92 -42.25 -28.75
CA ASN A 11 -5.20 -42.42 -27.32
C ASN A 11 -4.55 -41.28 -26.52
N ASN A 12 -4.92 -40.03 -26.83
CA ASN A 12 -4.28 -38.82 -26.29
C ASN A 12 -5.28 -37.78 -25.76
N SER A 13 -6.36 -38.20 -25.07
CA SER A 13 -7.26 -37.28 -24.36
C SER A 13 -6.70 -36.92 -22.98
N SER A 14 -6.64 -35.63 -22.67
CA SER A 14 -6.28 -35.14 -21.32
C SER A 14 -7.39 -35.50 -20.33
N LYS A 15 -7.03 -35.95 -19.13
CA LYS A 15 -8.00 -36.24 -18.06
C LYS A 15 -8.13 -35.07 -17.10
N ASN A 16 -9.33 -34.87 -16.55
CA ASN A 16 -9.58 -33.88 -15.52
C ASN A 16 -9.79 -34.60 -14.18
N ILE A 17 -8.96 -34.30 -13.18
CA ILE A 17 -9.09 -34.83 -11.82
C ILE A 17 -9.58 -33.70 -10.92
N VAL A 18 -10.66 -33.94 -10.19
CA VAL A 18 -11.33 -32.93 -9.36
C VAL A 18 -11.28 -33.36 -7.92
N ILE A 19 -10.53 -32.63 -7.10
CA ILE A 19 -10.50 -32.80 -5.65
C ILE A 19 -11.59 -31.93 -5.05
N VAL A 20 -12.54 -32.56 -4.38
CA VAL A 20 -13.67 -31.90 -3.72
C VAL A 20 -13.48 -31.99 -2.21
N GLY A 21 -13.38 -30.85 -1.54
CA GLY A 21 -13.31 -30.75 -0.08
C GLY A 21 -14.52 -30.06 0.53
N ASN A 22 -14.52 -29.89 1.85
CA ASN A 22 -15.70 -29.45 2.60
C ASN A 22 -16.21 -28.05 2.21
N GLY A 23 -15.34 -27.18 1.69
CA GLY A 23 -15.74 -25.88 1.17
C GLY A 23 -16.75 -25.97 0.01
N PHE A 24 -16.76 -27.09 -0.73
CA PHE A 24 -17.74 -27.37 -1.78
C PHE A 24 -19.15 -27.51 -1.18
N ASP A 25 -19.32 -28.43 -0.22
CA ASP A 25 -20.59 -28.65 0.50
C ASP A 25 -21.07 -27.36 1.18
N MET A 26 -20.17 -26.64 1.83
CA MET A 26 -20.49 -25.36 2.47
C MET A 26 -20.97 -24.31 1.45
N SER A 27 -20.37 -24.26 0.26
CA SER A 27 -20.78 -23.32 -0.79
C SER A 27 -22.15 -23.66 -1.41
N LEU A 28 -22.60 -24.91 -1.28
CA LEU A 28 -23.97 -25.34 -1.58
C LEU A 28 -24.96 -25.02 -0.42
N GLY A 29 -24.47 -24.45 0.67
CA GLY A 29 -25.25 -24.13 1.86
C GLY A 29 -25.50 -25.31 2.80
N LEU A 30 -24.81 -26.45 2.62
CA LEU A 30 -24.86 -27.55 3.58
C LEU A 30 -24.08 -27.17 4.84
N LYS A 31 -24.65 -27.44 6.02
CA LYS A 31 -24.01 -27.16 7.30
C LYS A 31 -22.96 -28.23 7.66
N SER A 32 -22.02 -28.50 6.77
CA SER A 32 -20.96 -29.50 6.97
C SER A 32 -19.71 -28.94 7.69
N SER A 33 -19.75 -27.68 8.12
CA SER A 33 -18.61 -27.07 8.83
C SER A 33 -18.44 -27.65 10.25
N TYR A 34 -17.20 -27.61 10.73
CA TYR A 34 -16.85 -27.99 12.09
C TYR A 34 -17.71 -27.29 13.15
N GLN A 35 -17.91 -25.97 13.01
CA GLN A 35 -18.67 -25.18 13.96
C GLN A 35 -20.12 -25.69 14.09
N HIS A 36 -20.76 -26.06 12.98
CA HIS A 36 -22.12 -26.58 13.01
C HIS A 36 -22.20 -27.96 13.70
N PHE A 37 -21.20 -28.81 13.49
CA PHE A 37 -21.10 -30.09 14.21
C PHE A 37 -20.96 -29.88 15.73
N ILE A 38 -20.10 -28.96 16.17
CA ILE A 38 -19.96 -28.64 17.60
C ILE A 38 -21.26 -28.14 18.20
N GLU A 39 -21.93 -27.22 17.52
CA GLU A 39 -23.21 -26.69 17.96
C GLU A 39 -24.26 -27.80 18.08
N TYR A 40 -24.29 -28.74 17.14
CA TYR A 40 -25.14 -29.91 17.20
C TYR A 40 -24.86 -30.78 18.43
N ILE A 41 -23.59 -31.09 18.72
CA ILE A 41 -23.21 -31.90 19.88
C ILE A 41 -23.59 -31.20 21.19
N LYS A 42 -23.28 -29.91 21.32
CA LYS A 42 -23.66 -29.11 22.50
C LYS A 42 -25.17 -29.13 22.73
N TYR A 43 -25.95 -28.91 21.66
CA TYR A 43 -27.39 -28.93 21.71
C TYR A 43 -27.94 -30.31 22.12
N ARG A 44 -27.47 -31.37 21.45
CA ARG A 44 -27.96 -32.74 21.63
C ARG A 44 -27.66 -33.28 23.03
N LYS A 45 -26.45 -32.99 23.56
CA LYS A 45 -26.02 -33.44 24.88
C LYS A 45 -26.41 -32.47 26.01
N ARG A 46 -27.03 -31.32 25.67
CA ARG A 46 -27.46 -30.26 26.58
C ARG A 46 -26.32 -29.71 27.45
N PHE A 47 -25.16 -29.48 26.83
CA PHE A 47 -24.02 -28.96 27.55
C PHE A 47 -24.22 -27.50 27.98
N SER A 48 -23.89 -27.19 29.23
CA SER A 48 -24.07 -25.86 29.82
C SER A 48 -22.93 -24.89 29.49
N GLY A 49 -21.78 -25.40 29.05
CA GLY A 49 -20.62 -24.63 28.63
C GLY A 49 -19.51 -25.47 27.98
N ASP A 50 -18.47 -24.80 27.47
CA ASP A 50 -17.40 -25.42 26.67
C ASP A 50 -16.60 -26.48 27.44
N ASN A 51 -16.50 -26.37 28.78
CA ASN A 51 -15.79 -27.35 29.60
C ASN A 51 -16.40 -28.76 29.53
N GLU A 52 -17.73 -28.86 29.39
CA GLU A 52 -18.40 -30.16 29.27
C GLU A 52 -18.14 -30.80 27.91
N LEU A 53 -17.99 -30.00 26.86
CA LEU A 53 -17.59 -30.47 25.53
C LEU A 53 -16.19 -31.10 25.57
N TYR A 54 -15.22 -30.45 26.22
CA TYR A 54 -13.85 -30.97 26.36
C TYR A 54 -13.77 -32.24 27.19
N ASN A 55 -14.64 -32.39 28.19
CA ASN A 55 -14.73 -33.61 28.98
C ASN A 55 -15.42 -34.75 28.21
N TYR A 56 -16.29 -34.43 27.25
CA TYR A 56 -17.00 -35.42 26.45
C TYR A 56 -16.09 -36.14 25.46
N ASN A 57 -15.21 -35.42 24.78
CA ASN A 57 -14.20 -36.03 23.92
C ASN A 57 -12.89 -35.22 23.99
N ARG A 58 -11.78 -35.93 24.24
CA ARG A 58 -10.46 -35.33 24.47
C ARG A 58 -9.86 -34.65 23.24
N LEU A 59 -10.40 -34.93 22.04
CA LEU A 59 -9.96 -34.29 20.81
C LEU A 59 -10.58 -32.89 20.64
N PHE A 60 -11.57 -32.47 21.44
CA PHE A 60 -12.05 -31.09 21.42
C PHE A 60 -11.04 -30.13 22.09
N LEU A 61 -10.59 -29.10 21.36
CA LEU A 61 -9.56 -28.15 21.81
C LEU A 61 -10.12 -26.99 22.66
N ARG A 62 -9.47 -26.71 23.81
CA ARG A 62 -9.65 -25.46 24.58
C ARG A 62 -9.16 -24.29 23.75
N LYS A 63 -10.04 -23.30 23.49
CA LYS A 63 -9.71 -22.01 22.83
C LYS A 63 -8.34 -21.50 23.29
N TYR A 64 -7.35 -21.53 22.40
CA TYR A 64 -6.21 -20.62 22.42
C TYR A 64 -6.36 -19.65 21.25
N GLU A 65 -5.99 -18.40 21.49
CA GLU A 65 -6.28 -17.22 20.67
C GLU A 65 -5.92 -17.40 19.19
N GLY A 66 -6.89 -17.10 18.31
CA GLY A 66 -6.63 -16.86 16.88
C GLY A 66 -6.87 -18.02 15.90
N PHE A 67 -7.10 -19.26 16.34
CA PHE A 67 -7.34 -20.37 15.41
C PHE A 67 -8.82 -20.56 15.04
N HIS A 68 -9.13 -20.49 13.75
CA HIS A 68 -10.35 -21.06 13.20
C HIS A 68 -10.20 -22.59 13.16
N LEU A 69 -10.84 -23.29 14.10
CA LEU A 69 -10.79 -24.74 14.18
C LEU A 69 -11.45 -25.39 12.94
N ASN A 70 -10.74 -26.32 12.30
CA ASN A 70 -11.17 -27.08 11.13
C ASN A 70 -11.00 -28.60 11.36
N TRP A 71 -11.55 -29.43 10.46
CA TRP A 71 -11.49 -30.90 10.59
C TRP A 71 -10.07 -31.46 10.65
N SER A 72 -9.14 -30.90 9.87
CA SER A 72 -7.72 -31.27 9.89
C SER A 72 -7.07 -31.04 11.26
N ASP A 73 -7.62 -30.17 12.12
CA ASP A 73 -7.07 -29.94 13.45
C ASP A 73 -7.32 -31.12 14.41
N PHE A 74 -8.44 -31.86 14.26
CA PHE A 74 -8.68 -33.09 15.04
C PHE A 74 -7.70 -34.20 14.67
N GLU A 75 -7.51 -34.37 13.37
CA GLU A 75 -6.61 -35.37 12.80
C GLU A 75 -5.17 -35.07 13.23
N SER A 76 -4.78 -33.80 13.12
CA SER A 76 -3.46 -33.32 13.55
C SER A 76 -3.27 -33.48 15.05
N LEU A 77 -4.29 -33.18 15.87
CA LEU A 77 -4.24 -33.36 17.32
C LEU A 77 -4.17 -34.84 17.71
N TYR A 78 -4.92 -35.70 17.03
CA TYR A 78 -4.85 -37.15 17.21
C TYR A 78 -3.43 -37.63 16.93
N GLU A 79 -2.87 -37.29 15.76
CA GLU A 79 -1.50 -37.67 15.38
C GLU A 79 -0.46 -37.12 16.36
N GLU A 80 -0.53 -35.84 16.73
CA GLU A 80 0.41 -35.22 17.66
C GLU A 80 0.34 -35.88 19.05
N THR A 81 -0.85 -36.23 19.52
CA THR A 81 -1.04 -36.92 20.80
C THR A 81 -0.42 -38.32 20.76
N VAL A 82 -0.66 -39.08 19.68
CA VAL A 82 -0.06 -40.40 19.50
C VAL A 82 1.46 -40.31 19.36
N ARG A 83 2.01 -39.30 18.66
CA ARG A 83 3.46 -39.04 18.59
C ARG A 83 4.05 -38.72 19.95
N LYS A 84 3.39 -37.84 20.72
CA LYS A 84 3.82 -37.49 22.08
C LYS A 84 3.91 -38.72 22.97
N ILE A 85 2.95 -39.64 22.88
CA ILE A 85 2.98 -40.88 23.66
C ILE A 85 4.12 -41.79 23.21
N ASN A 86 4.31 -42.00 21.90
CA ASN A 86 5.42 -42.81 21.39
C ASN A 86 6.80 -42.25 21.80
N ASN A 87 6.93 -40.92 21.91
CA ASN A 87 8.17 -40.27 22.34
C ASN A 87 8.44 -40.33 23.86
N ARG A 88 7.52 -40.82 24.69
CA ARG A 88 7.70 -40.90 26.16
C ARG A 88 8.67 -41.99 26.60
N SER A 89 8.87 -43.05 25.80
CA SER A 89 9.57 -44.27 26.24
C SER A 89 10.92 -44.49 25.56
N HIS A 90 11.92 -44.81 26.38
CA HIS A 90 13.13 -45.49 25.96
C HIS A 90 12.93 -47.02 26.07
N LYS A 91 12.57 -47.64 24.95
CA LYS A 91 12.75 -49.08 24.62
C LYS A 91 11.83 -50.14 25.26
N ASN A 92 10.93 -49.84 26.20
CA ASN A 92 9.97 -50.84 26.73
C ASN A 92 8.52 -50.34 26.68
N GLU A 93 7.58 -51.23 26.35
CA GLU A 93 6.13 -50.93 26.34
C GLU A 93 5.60 -50.69 27.76
N GLU A 94 5.16 -49.47 28.07
CA GLU A 94 4.51 -49.16 29.35
C GLU A 94 2.98 -49.38 29.29
N PRO A 95 2.36 -50.05 30.28
CA PRO A 95 0.91 -50.25 30.30
C PRO A 95 0.08 -48.96 30.25
N GLN A 96 0.60 -47.87 30.81
CA GLN A 96 -0.07 -46.56 30.80
C GLN A 96 -0.12 -45.94 29.40
N ASP A 97 0.97 -46.05 28.63
CA ASP A 97 1.02 -45.53 27.27
C ASP A 97 0.10 -46.32 26.34
N ILE A 98 0.02 -47.64 26.50
CA ILE A 98 -0.94 -48.49 25.77
C ILE A 98 -2.38 -48.06 26.09
N PHE A 99 -2.68 -47.79 27.36
CA PHE A 99 -4.00 -47.31 27.78
C PHE A 99 -4.32 -45.92 27.19
N ASP A 100 -3.36 -45.00 27.22
CA ASP A 100 -3.51 -43.65 26.64
C ASP A 100 -3.75 -43.71 25.12
N ILE A 101 -3.01 -44.57 24.41
CA ILE A 101 -3.20 -44.79 22.96
C ILE A 101 -4.56 -45.45 22.68
N SER A 102 -4.97 -46.43 23.48
CA SER A 102 -6.32 -47.01 23.34
C SER A 102 -7.40 -45.96 23.57
N SER A 103 -7.24 -45.11 24.59
CA SER A 103 -8.19 -44.05 24.92
C SER A 103 -8.33 -43.00 23.80
N ILE A 104 -7.22 -42.59 23.17
CA ILE A 104 -7.29 -41.65 22.04
C ILE A 104 -7.85 -42.33 20.79
N ASN A 105 -7.58 -43.64 20.60
CA ASN A 105 -8.16 -44.44 19.53
C ASN A 105 -9.68 -44.59 19.64
N ASP A 106 -10.19 -44.76 20.86
CA ASP A 106 -11.63 -44.80 21.11
C ASP A 106 -12.26 -43.41 20.93
N SER A 107 -11.51 -42.34 21.26
CA SER A 107 -11.95 -40.96 21.11
C SER A 107 -12.21 -40.58 19.65
N ILE A 108 -11.32 -40.94 18.71
CA ILE A 108 -11.53 -40.64 17.29
C ILE A 108 -12.70 -41.44 16.70
N LYS A 109 -12.82 -42.73 17.03
CA LYS A 109 -13.98 -43.55 16.61
C LYS A 109 -15.30 -42.99 17.12
N LYS A 110 -15.33 -42.55 18.38
CA LYS A 110 -16.52 -41.92 18.96
C LYS A 110 -16.91 -40.63 18.22
N LEU A 111 -15.92 -39.83 17.77
CA LEU A 111 -16.20 -38.65 16.95
C LEU A 111 -16.74 -39.01 15.57
N GLU A 112 -16.20 -40.05 14.92
CA GLU A 112 -16.70 -40.53 13.62
C GLU A 112 -18.18 -40.97 13.74
N GLU A 113 -18.54 -41.71 14.79
CA GLU A 113 -19.93 -42.10 15.07
C GLU A 113 -20.84 -40.90 15.30
N ASP A 114 -20.41 -39.95 16.15
CA ASP A 114 -21.18 -38.75 16.46
C ASP A 114 -21.37 -37.87 15.21
N PHE A 115 -20.37 -37.85 14.33
CA PHE A 115 -20.42 -37.11 13.08
C PHE A 115 -21.27 -37.78 12.01
N GLN A 116 -21.20 -39.10 11.87
CA GLN A 116 -22.12 -39.90 11.06
C GLN A 116 -23.57 -39.61 11.46
N GLU A 117 -23.85 -39.62 12.76
CA GLU A 117 -25.17 -39.28 13.28
C GLU A 117 -25.59 -37.84 12.96
N TYR A 118 -24.67 -36.89 13.07
CA TYR A 118 -24.94 -35.50 12.69
C TYR A 118 -25.30 -35.36 11.21
N LEU A 119 -24.49 -35.92 10.32
CA LEU A 119 -24.71 -35.84 8.88
C LEU A 119 -25.99 -36.59 8.45
N SER A 120 -26.29 -37.73 9.05
CA SER A 120 -27.54 -38.47 8.83
C SER A 120 -28.79 -37.65 9.15
N TYR A 121 -28.66 -36.64 10.01
CA TYR A 121 -29.72 -35.70 10.31
C TYR A 121 -29.71 -34.45 9.41
N GLU A 122 -28.55 -33.87 9.14
CA GLU A 122 -28.43 -32.61 8.40
C GLU A 122 -28.56 -32.79 6.89
N TYR A 123 -27.94 -33.82 6.31
CA TYR A 123 -27.88 -34.00 4.86
C TYR A 123 -29.27 -34.27 4.23
N PRO A 124 -30.12 -35.18 4.75
CA PRO A 124 -31.47 -35.36 4.20
C PRO A 124 -32.33 -34.10 4.25
N LYS A 125 -32.18 -33.30 5.32
CA LYS A 125 -32.85 -32.00 5.42
C LYS A 125 -32.37 -31.05 4.34
N TRP A 126 -31.07 -30.93 4.16
CA TRP A 126 -30.51 -30.07 3.12
C TRP A 126 -30.99 -30.49 1.73
N VAL A 127 -30.98 -31.79 1.41
CA VAL A 127 -31.51 -32.33 0.14
C VAL A 127 -32.96 -31.91 -0.06
N GLN A 128 -33.81 -32.08 0.95
CA GLN A 128 -35.23 -31.70 0.89
C GLN A 128 -35.44 -30.20 0.65
N HIS A 129 -34.55 -29.34 1.17
CA HIS A 129 -34.67 -27.89 1.00
C HIS A 129 -34.10 -27.40 -0.33
N LYS A 130 -33.08 -28.07 -0.87
CA LYS A 130 -32.35 -27.61 -2.07
C LYS A 130 -32.76 -28.29 -3.36
N THR A 131 -33.50 -29.40 -3.29
CA THR A 131 -33.84 -30.20 -4.47
C THR A 131 -35.33 -30.52 -4.55
N ILE A 132 -35.79 -30.82 -5.76
CA ILE A 132 -37.12 -31.34 -6.07
C ILE A 132 -37.00 -32.64 -6.86
N GLU A 133 -37.96 -33.57 -6.68
CA GLU A 133 -38.00 -34.80 -7.47
C GLU A 133 -38.44 -34.53 -8.92
N ILE A 134 -37.78 -35.21 -9.87
CA ILE A 134 -38.05 -35.08 -11.30
C ILE A 134 -39.12 -36.12 -11.71
N GLY A 135 -40.39 -35.76 -11.53
CA GLY A 135 -41.52 -36.66 -11.82
C GLY A 135 -41.59 -37.81 -10.80
N SER A 136 -41.83 -39.04 -11.26
CA SER A 136 -41.89 -40.24 -10.40
C SER A 136 -40.64 -41.12 -10.50
N SER A 137 -39.49 -40.52 -10.84
CA SER A 137 -38.28 -41.25 -11.22
C SER A 137 -37.32 -41.53 -10.06
N GLY A 138 -37.45 -40.80 -8.95
CA GLY A 138 -36.52 -40.83 -7.82
C GLY A 138 -35.24 -40.01 -8.02
N PHE A 139 -35.06 -39.35 -9.17
CA PHE A 139 -33.94 -38.42 -9.40
C PHE A 139 -34.28 -37.01 -8.92
N LYS A 140 -33.27 -36.27 -8.48
CA LYS A 140 -33.37 -34.94 -7.90
C LYS A 140 -32.89 -33.85 -8.86
N ARG A 141 -33.48 -32.67 -8.75
CA ARG A 141 -33.04 -31.44 -9.42
C ARG A 141 -32.86 -30.31 -8.43
N PHE A 142 -31.76 -29.57 -8.53
CA PHE A 142 -31.58 -28.35 -7.74
C PHE A 142 -32.62 -27.29 -8.13
N THR A 143 -33.09 -26.55 -7.13
CA THR A 143 -34.03 -25.44 -7.35
C THR A 143 -33.37 -24.24 -8.03
N GLU A 144 -32.10 -24.01 -7.73
CA GLU A 144 -31.28 -22.93 -8.29
C GLU A 144 -30.54 -23.40 -9.57
N PRO A 145 -30.30 -22.50 -10.54
CA PRO A 145 -29.46 -22.81 -11.69
C PRO A 145 -28.03 -23.17 -11.28
N ILE A 146 -27.46 -24.19 -11.92
CA ILE A 146 -26.07 -24.62 -11.71
C ILE A 146 -25.15 -23.78 -12.61
N ASN A 147 -24.00 -23.39 -12.09
CA ASN A 147 -23.03 -22.62 -12.85
C ASN A 147 -22.45 -23.44 -14.03
N PRO A 148 -22.39 -22.89 -15.26
CA PRO A 148 -21.94 -23.60 -16.47
C PRO A 148 -20.59 -24.31 -16.35
N PHE A 149 -19.67 -23.77 -15.55
CA PHE A 149 -18.39 -24.41 -15.27
C PHE A 149 -18.57 -25.83 -14.70
N PHE A 150 -19.44 -26.00 -13.71
CA PHE A 150 -19.69 -27.31 -13.09
C PHE A 150 -20.52 -28.23 -13.98
N ILE A 151 -21.43 -27.68 -14.79
CA ILE A 151 -22.17 -28.44 -15.81
C ILE A 151 -21.17 -29.10 -16.77
N LYS A 152 -20.25 -28.31 -17.34
CA LYS A 152 -19.22 -28.80 -18.27
C LYS A 152 -18.34 -29.89 -17.65
N MET A 153 -17.96 -29.74 -16.38
CA MET A 153 -17.19 -30.76 -15.67
C MET A 153 -17.95 -32.07 -15.47
N ILE A 154 -19.26 -32.00 -15.18
CA ILE A 154 -20.10 -33.18 -15.00
C ILE A 154 -20.35 -33.90 -16.33
N GLU A 155 -20.61 -33.14 -17.39
CA GLU A 155 -20.88 -33.66 -18.74
C GLU A 155 -19.65 -34.30 -19.38
N ASP A 156 -18.44 -33.83 -19.07
CA ASP A 156 -17.20 -34.41 -19.60
C ASP A 156 -16.92 -35.80 -19.00
N GLU A 157 -16.96 -36.82 -19.86
CA GLU A 157 -16.71 -38.22 -19.52
C GLU A 157 -15.25 -38.48 -19.06
N ASN A 158 -14.32 -37.57 -19.36
CA ASN A 158 -12.91 -37.65 -18.92
C ASN A 158 -12.65 -36.96 -17.57
N THR A 159 -13.70 -36.47 -16.90
CA THR A 159 -13.60 -35.86 -15.56
C THR A 159 -13.83 -36.90 -14.47
N PHE A 160 -12.97 -36.94 -13.46
CA PHE A 160 -13.08 -37.86 -12.31
C PHE A 160 -13.06 -37.07 -11.01
N PHE A 161 -13.99 -37.37 -10.11
CA PHE A 161 -14.15 -36.65 -8.84
C PHE A 161 -13.59 -37.51 -7.71
N ILE A 162 -12.67 -36.95 -6.94
CA ILE A 162 -12.17 -37.52 -5.69
C ILE A 162 -12.79 -36.69 -4.57
N ASN A 163 -13.81 -37.26 -3.95
CA ASN A 163 -14.60 -36.62 -2.91
C ASN A 163 -13.98 -36.93 -1.54
N PHE A 164 -13.54 -35.87 -0.86
CA PHE A 164 -13.09 -35.92 0.53
C PHE A 164 -14.25 -35.71 1.51
N ASN A 165 -15.42 -35.31 1.01
CA ASN A 165 -16.62 -35.20 1.80
C ASN A 165 -17.31 -36.55 1.91
N TYR A 166 -18.19 -36.65 2.89
CA TYR A 166 -18.92 -37.88 3.23
C TYR A 166 -20.31 -37.92 2.61
N THR A 167 -20.72 -36.86 1.92
CA THR A 167 -22.08 -36.64 1.40
C THR A 167 -22.12 -36.83 -0.11
N ASN A 168 -23.29 -37.16 -0.63
CA ASN A 168 -23.48 -37.40 -2.07
C ASN A 168 -23.81 -36.11 -2.85
N THR A 169 -23.26 -34.96 -2.43
CA THR A 169 -23.56 -33.64 -3.02
C THR A 169 -23.17 -33.57 -4.50
N ILE A 170 -22.08 -34.24 -4.90
CA ILE A 170 -21.64 -34.31 -6.30
C ILE A 170 -22.58 -35.21 -7.11
N GLU A 171 -23.01 -36.33 -6.55
CA GLU A 171 -23.95 -37.25 -7.18
C GLU A 171 -25.31 -36.60 -7.38
N ASP A 172 -25.81 -35.84 -6.39
CA ASP A 172 -27.02 -35.03 -6.52
C ASP A 172 -26.87 -33.99 -7.65
N LEU A 173 -25.66 -33.42 -7.82
CA LEU A 173 -25.35 -32.52 -8.93
C LEU A 173 -25.36 -33.24 -10.28
N CYS A 174 -24.80 -34.45 -10.35
CA CYS A 174 -24.87 -35.31 -11.54
C CYS A 174 -26.32 -35.63 -11.93
N GLU A 175 -27.21 -35.91 -10.97
CA GLU A 175 -28.64 -36.11 -11.24
C GLU A 175 -29.26 -34.86 -11.83
N SER A 176 -29.04 -33.70 -11.19
CA SER A 176 -29.65 -32.44 -11.59
C SER A 176 -29.19 -31.94 -12.97
N VAL A 177 -27.96 -32.29 -13.39
CA VAL A 177 -27.39 -31.88 -14.68
C VAL A 177 -27.79 -32.84 -15.80
N LEU A 178 -27.66 -34.15 -15.57
CA LEU A 178 -27.70 -35.14 -16.66
C LEU A 178 -29.06 -35.81 -16.83
N TYR A 179 -29.94 -35.76 -15.83
CA TYR A 179 -31.22 -36.44 -15.91
C TYR A 179 -32.30 -35.59 -16.59
N ASP A 180 -32.93 -36.18 -17.61
CA ASP A 180 -34.09 -35.60 -18.29
C ASP A 180 -35.10 -36.73 -18.60
N ASN A 181 -36.32 -36.58 -18.07
CA ASN A 181 -37.43 -37.52 -18.28
C ASN A 181 -37.84 -37.66 -19.76
N SER A 182 -37.55 -36.63 -20.58
CA SER A 182 -37.90 -36.62 -22.00
C SER A 182 -36.86 -37.31 -22.90
N MET A 183 -35.66 -37.59 -22.37
CA MET A 183 -34.53 -38.14 -23.12
C MET A 183 -34.26 -39.61 -22.75
N PRO A 184 -34.50 -40.57 -23.66
CA PRO A 184 -34.14 -41.97 -23.44
C PRO A 184 -32.63 -42.12 -23.20
N GLY A 185 -32.25 -42.80 -22.10
CA GLY A 185 -30.85 -43.06 -21.75
C GLY A 185 -30.19 -42.04 -20.80
N SER A 186 -30.91 -40.99 -20.39
CA SER A 186 -30.42 -40.03 -19.38
C SER A 186 -30.05 -40.69 -18.04
N SER A 187 -30.81 -41.72 -17.61
CA SER A 187 -30.50 -42.52 -16.42
C SER A 187 -29.16 -43.26 -16.51
N ILE A 188 -28.77 -43.72 -17.70
CA ILE A 188 -27.48 -44.38 -17.94
C ILE A 188 -26.36 -43.34 -17.85
N LYS A 189 -26.56 -42.13 -18.38
CA LYS A 189 -25.58 -41.03 -18.26
C LYS A 189 -25.34 -40.66 -16.80
N VAL A 190 -26.40 -40.52 -16.00
CA VAL A 190 -26.31 -40.25 -14.56
C VAL A 190 -25.51 -41.36 -13.87
N LYS A 191 -25.84 -42.63 -14.14
CA LYS A 191 -25.12 -43.76 -13.56
C LYS A 191 -23.62 -43.71 -13.90
N ASN A 192 -23.29 -43.52 -15.17
CA ASN A 192 -21.89 -43.42 -15.63
C ASN A 192 -21.16 -42.23 -14.98
N ALA A 193 -21.86 -41.13 -14.69
CA ALA A 193 -21.28 -39.99 -13.99
C ALA A 193 -21.02 -40.28 -12.51
N LYS A 194 -21.96 -40.92 -11.82
CA LYS A 194 -21.78 -41.36 -10.42
C LYS A 194 -20.64 -42.39 -10.28
N ASP A 195 -20.47 -43.27 -11.25
CA ASP A 195 -19.36 -44.25 -11.27
C ASP A 195 -17.96 -43.59 -11.37
N ARG A 196 -17.89 -42.29 -11.70
CA ARG A 196 -16.66 -41.47 -11.73
C ARG A 196 -16.42 -40.66 -10.44
N VAL A 197 -17.30 -40.79 -9.44
CA VAL A 197 -17.15 -40.15 -8.12
C VAL A 197 -16.58 -41.16 -7.13
N PHE A 198 -15.49 -40.79 -6.46
CA PHE A 198 -14.75 -41.67 -5.56
C PHE A 198 -14.64 -41.05 -4.17
N HIS A 199 -15.33 -41.66 -3.21
CA HIS A 199 -15.22 -41.30 -1.79
C HIS A 199 -14.00 -41.96 -1.16
N ILE A 200 -12.99 -41.16 -0.81
CA ILE A 200 -11.73 -41.68 -0.25
C ILE A 200 -11.78 -41.90 1.26
N HIS A 201 -12.68 -41.20 1.95
CA HIS A 201 -12.89 -41.24 3.40
C HIS A 201 -14.17 -41.97 3.83
N GLY A 202 -14.80 -42.69 2.89
CA GLY A 202 -16.12 -43.26 3.11
C GLY A 202 -17.24 -42.27 2.81
N SER A 203 -18.46 -42.79 2.94
CA SER A 203 -19.69 -42.06 2.66
C SER A 203 -20.72 -42.32 3.77
N LEU A 204 -21.68 -41.41 3.85
CA LEU A 204 -22.81 -41.48 4.76
C LEU A 204 -23.63 -42.75 4.52
N ASP A 205 -23.85 -43.12 3.25
CA ASP A 205 -24.68 -44.24 2.84
C ASP A 205 -24.08 -45.60 3.21
N GLU A 206 -22.76 -45.72 3.16
CA GLU A 206 -22.02 -46.96 3.47
C GLU A 206 -21.67 -47.05 4.97
N GLU A 207 -22.06 -46.06 5.77
CA GLU A 207 -21.81 -45.92 7.22
C GLU A 207 -20.34 -46.18 7.61
N ASN A 208 -19.41 -45.79 6.74
CA ASN A 208 -17.98 -46.11 6.85
C ASN A 208 -17.08 -44.87 6.90
N ILE A 209 -17.60 -43.77 7.47
CA ILE A 209 -16.88 -42.50 7.67
C ILE A 209 -15.55 -42.75 8.40
N LEU A 210 -14.49 -42.18 7.82
CA LEU A 210 -13.15 -42.27 8.33
C LEU A 210 -12.47 -40.90 8.35
N PHE A 211 -12.20 -40.39 9.55
CA PHE A 211 -11.38 -39.19 9.70
C PHE A 211 -9.94 -39.50 9.31
N GLY A 212 -9.31 -38.54 8.64
CA GLY A 212 -7.90 -38.62 8.25
C GLY A 212 -6.99 -38.64 9.48
N GLY A 213 -5.80 -39.18 9.31
CA GLY A 213 -4.84 -39.39 10.39
C GLY A 213 -4.00 -40.63 10.09
N GLY A 214 -2.68 -40.48 9.98
CA GLY A 214 -1.82 -41.62 9.69
C GLY A 214 -0.34 -41.31 9.68
N PHE A 215 0.46 -42.33 9.98
CA PHE A 215 1.92 -42.26 10.00
C PHE A 215 2.54 -42.92 8.79
N THR A 216 1.77 -43.73 8.05
CA THR A 216 2.27 -44.64 7.02
C THR A 216 2.85 -43.98 5.76
N ASP A 217 2.63 -42.67 5.57
CA ASP A 217 3.23 -41.88 4.50
C ASP A 217 4.29 -40.87 4.99
N SER A 218 4.70 -40.90 6.29
CA SER A 218 5.74 -40.03 6.86
C SER A 218 7.05 -40.77 7.20
N GLU A 219 8.16 -40.04 7.27
CA GLU A 219 9.48 -40.58 7.69
C GLU A 219 9.48 -41.07 9.16
N ASP A 220 8.43 -40.78 9.91
CA ASP A 220 8.29 -41.03 11.36
C ASP A 220 7.80 -42.43 11.74
N ILE A 221 7.46 -43.32 10.79
CA ILE A 221 7.07 -44.72 11.12
C ILE A 221 8.15 -45.40 11.97
N ASN A 222 9.42 -45.07 11.72
CA ASN A 222 10.56 -45.62 12.45
C ASN A 222 10.54 -45.27 13.95
N ASN A 223 9.78 -44.25 14.36
CA ASN A 223 9.64 -43.78 15.74
C ASN A 223 8.38 -44.33 16.43
N ILE A 224 7.62 -45.22 15.79
CA ILE A 224 6.44 -45.84 16.39
C ILE A 224 6.87 -47.08 17.16
N HIS A 225 6.66 -47.05 18.48
CA HIS A 225 7.03 -48.13 19.40
C HIS A 225 5.82 -49.00 19.77
N TYR A 226 4.61 -48.45 19.75
CA TYR A 226 3.39 -49.13 20.15
C TYR A 226 2.56 -49.55 18.93
N SER A 227 2.29 -50.85 18.79
CA SER A 227 1.49 -51.38 17.68
C SER A 227 0.07 -50.80 17.62
N GLN A 228 -0.50 -50.45 18.78
CA GLN A 228 -1.83 -49.84 18.90
C GLN A 228 -1.90 -48.45 18.26
N SER A 229 -0.76 -47.76 18.07
CA SER A 229 -0.70 -46.47 17.39
C SER A 229 -1.07 -46.56 15.90
N LEU A 230 -0.98 -47.76 15.31
CA LEU A 230 -1.31 -47.99 13.90
C LEU A 230 -2.76 -48.43 13.68
N ILE A 231 -3.53 -48.71 14.75
CA ILE A 231 -4.92 -49.21 14.63
C ILE A 231 -5.82 -48.23 13.89
N ASN A 232 -5.66 -46.93 14.15
CA ASN A 232 -6.41 -45.88 13.47
C ASN A 232 -5.63 -45.19 12.36
N ASP A 233 -4.52 -45.79 11.91
CA ASP A 233 -3.83 -45.29 10.72
C ASP A 233 -4.76 -45.40 9.50
N LYS A 234 -4.94 -44.27 8.82
CA LYS A 234 -5.82 -44.11 7.66
C LYS A 234 -5.55 -45.15 6.58
N LEU A 235 -4.28 -45.39 6.21
CA LEU A 235 -3.98 -46.35 5.13
C LEU A 235 -4.29 -47.78 5.56
N PHE A 236 -4.12 -48.12 6.83
CA PHE A 236 -4.45 -49.45 7.33
C PHE A 236 -5.95 -49.67 7.35
N ARG A 237 -6.73 -48.74 7.90
CA ARG A 237 -8.19 -48.82 7.91
C ARG A 237 -8.79 -48.81 6.51
N ILE A 238 -8.23 -48.03 5.58
CA ILE A 238 -8.62 -48.09 4.16
C ILE A 238 -8.32 -49.46 3.55
N LYS A 239 -7.21 -50.12 3.90
CA LYS A 239 -6.87 -51.45 3.38
C LYS A 239 -7.74 -52.56 3.98
N GLU A 240 -8.12 -52.44 5.25
CA GLU A 240 -9.05 -53.37 5.92
C GLU A 240 -10.47 -53.26 5.37
N ASN A 241 -10.94 -52.05 5.04
CA ASN A 241 -12.24 -51.86 4.44
C ASN A 241 -12.22 -52.22 2.94
N GLU A 242 -12.91 -53.29 2.54
CA GLU A 242 -12.89 -53.78 1.15
C GLU A 242 -13.35 -52.73 0.13
N LEU A 243 -14.36 -51.92 0.48
CA LEU A 243 -14.91 -50.88 -0.39
C LEU A 243 -13.92 -49.73 -0.58
N LEU A 244 -13.38 -49.19 0.52
CA LEU A 244 -12.40 -48.10 0.47
C LEU A 244 -11.11 -48.53 -0.22
N ASN A 245 -10.65 -49.76 0.02
CA ASN A 245 -9.47 -50.32 -0.65
C ASN A 245 -9.70 -50.44 -2.17
N SER A 246 -10.88 -50.91 -2.58
CA SER A 246 -11.29 -50.99 -3.98
C SER A 246 -11.32 -49.61 -4.63
N THR A 247 -11.94 -48.62 -3.96
CA THR A 247 -11.99 -47.23 -4.41
C THR A 247 -10.59 -46.63 -4.55
N ARG A 248 -9.71 -46.82 -3.57
CA ARG A 248 -8.32 -46.35 -3.65
C ARG A 248 -7.57 -46.99 -4.81
N LYS A 249 -7.73 -48.29 -5.05
CA LYS A 249 -7.11 -48.98 -6.20
C LYS A 249 -7.61 -48.42 -7.53
N LYS A 250 -8.92 -48.13 -7.65
CA LYS A 250 -9.50 -47.48 -8.84
C LYS A 250 -8.94 -46.08 -9.05
N ILE A 251 -8.83 -45.26 -8.01
CA ILE A 251 -8.22 -43.92 -8.11
C ILE A 251 -6.78 -44.04 -8.62
N MET A 252 -5.99 -44.93 -8.02
CA MET A 252 -4.58 -45.12 -8.39
C MET A 252 -4.41 -45.59 -9.84
N SER A 253 -5.31 -46.45 -10.36
CA SER A 253 -5.28 -46.89 -11.75
C SER A 253 -5.74 -45.80 -12.73
N ILE A 254 -6.72 -44.97 -12.35
CA ILE A 254 -7.24 -43.88 -13.20
C ILE A 254 -6.21 -42.77 -13.37
N ILE A 255 -5.55 -42.38 -12.27
CA ILE A 255 -4.54 -41.31 -12.27
C ILE A 255 -3.29 -41.75 -13.04
N ASP A 256 -3.07 -43.07 -13.20
CA ASP A 256 -1.88 -43.66 -13.81
C ASP A 256 -0.64 -42.91 -13.28
N LEU A 257 -0.45 -43.01 -11.95
CA LEU A 257 0.87 -42.79 -11.36
C LEU A 257 1.87 -43.70 -12.13
N ASP A 258 3.18 -43.75 -11.93
CA ASP A 258 4.03 -44.60 -12.83
C ASP A 258 4.15 -44.21 -14.33
N LYS A 259 3.12 -43.74 -15.05
CA LYS A 259 3.28 -43.15 -16.41
C LYS A 259 3.85 -41.74 -16.30
N LYS A 260 4.97 -41.50 -17.01
CA LYS A 260 5.68 -40.21 -16.98
C LYS A 260 5.00 -39.10 -17.79
N ASP A 261 4.15 -39.45 -18.75
CA ASP A 261 3.59 -38.52 -19.76
C ASP A 261 2.06 -38.35 -19.67
N ALA A 262 1.45 -38.59 -18.49
CA ALA A 262 0.01 -38.42 -18.31
C ALA A 262 -0.37 -36.92 -18.31
N ASN A 263 -1.10 -36.47 -19.33
CA ASN A 263 -1.62 -35.10 -19.41
C ASN A 263 -2.90 -34.95 -18.58
N ASN A 264 -2.74 -34.77 -17.27
CA ASN A 264 -3.85 -34.64 -16.33
C ASN A 264 -3.94 -33.21 -15.77
N ASN A 265 -5.09 -32.56 -15.94
CA ASN A 265 -5.42 -31.32 -15.24
C ASN A 265 -5.99 -31.65 -13.86
N LEU A 266 -5.57 -30.91 -12.83
CA LEU A 266 -6.05 -31.06 -11.47
C LEU A 266 -6.85 -29.82 -11.06
N TYR A 267 -8.05 -30.02 -10.52
CA TYR A 267 -8.93 -28.97 -10.01
C TYR A 267 -9.13 -29.20 -8.53
N ILE A 268 -8.81 -28.22 -7.68
CA ILE A 268 -8.91 -28.33 -6.23
C ILE A 268 -9.97 -27.34 -5.76
N ILE A 269 -11.13 -27.87 -5.34
CA ILE A 269 -12.33 -27.09 -5.03
C ILE A 269 -12.74 -27.35 -3.58
N GLY A 270 -12.71 -26.29 -2.76
CA GLY A 270 -13.16 -26.35 -1.37
C GLY A 270 -12.29 -27.19 -0.43
N HIS A 271 -11.10 -27.61 -0.86
CA HIS A 271 -10.15 -28.36 -0.05
C HIS A 271 -9.09 -27.43 0.57
N SER A 272 -8.70 -27.67 1.83
CA SER A 272 -7.77 -26.82 2.59
C SER A 272 -6.30 -27.00 2.19
N LEU A 273 -5.96 -28.16 1.62
CA LEU A 273 -4.59 -28.60 1.30
C LEU A 273 -3.67 -28.63 2.52
N LYS A 274 -4.21 -28.96 3.69
CA LYS A 274 -3.46 -29.10 4.94
C LYS A 274 -3.74 -30.45 5.59
N GLY A 275 -2.84 -30.85 6.50
CA GLY A 275 -3.04 -32.01 7.36
C GLY A 275 -2.72 -33.35 6.72
N SER A 276 -3.35 -34.40 7.26
CA SER A 276 -3.06 -35.81 6.97
C SER A 276 -3.33 -36.22 5.52
N ASP A 277 -4.13 -35.42 4.79
CA ASP A 277 -4.50 -35.67 3.39
C ASP A 277 -3.45 -35.20 2.39
N PHE A 278 -2.58 -34.27 2.79
CA PHE A 278 -1.60 -33.66 1.91
C PHE A 278 -0.62 -34.68 1.29
N PRO A 279 -0.07 -35.69 2.01
CA PRO A 279 0.79 -36.73 1.42
C PRO A 279 0.14 -37.55 0.29
N PHE A 280 -1.17 -37.74 0.34
CA PHE A 280 -1.90 -38.38 -0.74
C PHE A 280 -2.06 -37.43 -1.94
N LEU A 281 -2.49 -36.19 -1.67
CA LEU A 281 -2.70 -35.16 -2.69
C LEU A 281 -1.39 -34.75 -3.37
N SER A 282 -0.28 -34.74 -2.63
CA SER A 282 1.04 -34.32 -3.09
C SER A 282 1.49 -35.16 -4.29
N ARG A 283 1.20 -36.46 -4.28
CA ARG A 283 1.47 -37.39 -5.39
C ARG A 283 0.70 -37.05 -6.65
N ILE A 284 -0.54 -36.56 -6.51
CA ILE A 284 -1.41 -36.16 -7.62
C ILE A 284 -0.96 -34.80 -8.16
N ILE A 285 -0.75 -33.83 -7.27
CA ILE A 285 -0.30 -32.47 -7.59
C ILE A 285 1.03 -32.51 -8.37
N LYS A 286 2.00 -33.31 -7.93
CA LYS A 286 3.32 -33.42 -8.59
C LYS A 286 3.22 -33.92 -10.03
N LYS A 287 2.25 -34.79 -10.31
CA LYS A 287 2.03 -35.40 -11.63
C LYS A 287 1.13 -34.57 -12.55
N ALA A 288 0.35 -33.64 -12.01
CA ALA A 288 -0.51 -32.80 -12.81
C ALA A 288 0.30 -31.96 -13.82
N SER A 289 -0.25 -31.80 -15.03
CA SER A 289 0.26 -30.86 -16.02
C SER A 289 -0.07 -29.42 -15.60
N LYS A 290 -1.30 -29.20 -15.09
CA LYS A 290 -1.79 -27.92 -14.60
C LYS A 290 -2.65 -28.13 -13.35
N VAL A 291 -2.55 -27.21 -12.39
CA VAL A 291 -3.25 -27.29 -11.10
C VAL A 291 -4.07 -26.03 -10.87
N TYR A 292 -5.40 -26.15 -10.95
CA TYR A 292 -6.33 -25.07 -10.66
C TYR A 292 -6.73 -25.11 -9.19
N ILE A 293 -6.42 -24.06 -8.43
CA ILE A 293 -6.78 -23.94 -7.02
C ILE A 293 -7.89 -22.91 -6.88
N PHE A 294 -9.07 -23.37 -6.47
CA PHE A 294 -10.20 -22.49 -6.20
C PHE A 294 -10.11 -21.95 -4.77
N TYR A 295 -10.11 -20.62 -4.64
CA TYR A 295 -9.76 -19.95 -3.39
C TYR A 295 -10.79 -18.90 -2.97
N TYR A 296 -10.97 -18.73 -1.67
CA TYR A 296 -11.89 -17.76 -1.07
C TYR A 296 -11.11 -16.71 -0.30
N GLY A 297 -11.27 -15.43 -0.66
CA GLY A 297 -10.52 -14.33 -0.05
C GLY A 297 -9.02 -14.56 -0.17
N ASP A 298 -8.32 -14.61 0.97
CA ASP A 298 -6.87 -14.78 1.04
C ASP A 298 -6.43 -16.20 1.42
N ASP A 299 -7.34 -17.19 1.37
CA ASP A 299 -7.02 -18.58 1.76
C ASP A 299 -6.01 -19.26 0.81
N TYR A 300 -5.77 -18.68 -0.38
CA TYR A 300 -4.75 -19.12 -1.32
C TYR A 300 -3.34 -18.99 -0.74
N ILE A 301 -3.08 -18.03 0.15
CA ILE A 301 -1.76 -17.80 0.76
C ILE A 301 -1.30 -19.08 1.48
N LEU A 302 -2.15 -19.58 2.37
CA LEU A 302 -1.86 -20.77 3.16
C LEU A 302 -1.73 -22.04 2.31
N LYS A 303 -2.52 -22.15 1.24
CA LYS A 303 -2.42 -23.27 0.28
C LYS A 303 -1.09 -23.23 -0.48
N MET A 304 -0.69 -22.04 -0.93
CA MET A 304 0.57 -21.84 -1.65
C MET A 304 1.78 -22.06 -0.75
N GLU A 305 1.72 -21.64 0.51
CA GLU A 305 2.78 -21.91 1.50
C GLU A 305 3.03 -23.41 1.67
N GLU A 306 1.99 -24.23 1.78
CA GLU A 306 2.12 -25.68 1.95
C GLU A 306 2.76 -26.34 0.71
N ILE A 307 2.31 -25.93 -0.48
CA ILE A 307 2.85 -26.42 -1.74
C ILE A 307 4.32 -26.02 -1.91
N LEU A 308 4.65 -24.76 -1.66
CA LEU A 308 6.03 -24.25 -1.80
C LEU A 308 6.98 -24.93 -0.81
N ARG A 309 6.49 -25.25 0.39
CA ARG A 309 7.27 -25.97 1.41
C ARG A 309 7.66 -27.38 0.96
N GLU A 310 6.72 -28.11 0.35
CA GLU A 310 6.95 -29.49 -0.06
C GLU A 310 7.69 -29.61 -1.40
N PHE A 311 7.38 -28.73 -2.36
CA PHE A 311 7.81 -28.91 -3.75
C PHE A 311 8.76 -27.82 -4.27
N GLY A 312 8.97 -26.74 -3.51
CA GLY A 312 9.71 -25.58 -3.97
C GLY A 312 9.03 -24.82 -5.10
N SER A 313 9.75 -23.89 -5.72
CA SER A 313 9.19 -22.96 -6.73
C SER A 313 8.85 -23.60 -8.07
N SER A 314 9.45 -24.74 -8.43
CA SER A 314 9.25 -25.37 -9.74
C SER A 314 7.82 -25.86 -9.99
N LEU A 315 7.05 -26.15 -8.93
CA LEU A 315 5.66 -26.55 -9.05
C LEU A 315 4.71 -25.33 -9.11
N ALA A 316 5.13 -24.18 -8.58
CA ALA A 316 4.31 -22.97 -8.52
C ALA A 316 3.91 -22.47 -9.92
N GLU A 317 4.77 -22.66 -10.92
CA GLU A 317 4.51 -22.28 -12.32
C GLU A 317 3.32 -23.04 -12.94
N LYS A 318 2.99 -24.23 -12.43
CA LYS A 318 1.85 -25.03 -12.91
C LYS A 318 0.53 -24.63 -12.26
N ILE A 319 0.58 -23.80 -11.22
CA ILE A 319 -0.57 -23.45 -10.41
C ILE A 319 -1.28 -22.25 -11.00
N VAL A 320 -2.58 -22.42 -11.21
CA VAL A 320 -3.50 -21.36 -11.59
C VAL A 320 -4.45 -21.12 -10.44
N LEU A 321 -4.35 -19.93 -9.84
CA LEU A 321 -5.28 -19.50 -8.81
C LEU A 321 -6.58 -19.01 -9.46
N VAL A 322 -7.70 -19.55 -9.00
CA VAL A 322 -9.04 -19.19 -9.49
C VAL A 322 -9.88 -18.72 -8.31
N PRO A 323 -10.41 -17.49 -8.31
CA PRO A 323 -11.39 -17.11 -7.29
C PRO A 323 -12.58 -18.09 -7.29
N PHE A 324 -13.06 -18.46 -6.11
CA PHE A 324 -14.09 -19.50 -5.98
C PHE A 324 -15.38 -19.11 -6.72
N LEU A 325 -15.87 -20.02 -7.57
CA LEU A 325 -17.11 -19.84 -8.33
C LEU A 325 -18.32 -20.31 -7.52
N GLU A 326 -19.41 -19.55 -7.55
CA GLU A 326 -20.71 -20.02 -7.06
C GLU A 326 -21.13 -21.27 -7.83
N ILE A 327 -21.38 -22.39 -7.12
CA ILE A 327 -21.87 -23.63 -7.75
C ILE A 327 -23.33 -23.48 -8.16
N LEU A 328 -24.15 -22.96 -7.25
CA LEU A 328 -25.55 -22.61 -7.48
C LEU A 328 -25.66 -21.09 -7.62
N LEU A 329 -26.25 -20.63 -8.72
CA LEU A 329 -26.42 -19.22 -9.03
C LEU A 329 -27.70 -18.71 -8.33
N HIS A 330 -27.53 -17.96 -7.25
CA HIS A 330 -28.65 -17.48 -6.44
C HIS A 330 -29.26 -16.17 -6.95
N ASP A 331 -28.49 -15.43 -7.76
CA ASP A 331 -28.84 -14.09 -8.24
C ASP A 331 -28.69 -14.00 -9.77
N LYS A 332 -29.22 -12.92 -10.34
CA LYS A 332 -29.05 -12.63 -11.77
C LYS A 332 -27.56 -12.49 -12.12
N LEU A 333 -27.18 -13.07 -13.25
CA LEU A 333 -25.84 -12.93 -13.82
C LEU A 333 -25.53 -11.46 -14.15
N ILE A 334 -24.36 -11.01 -13.71
CA ILE A 334 -23.73 -9.74 -14.13
C ILE A 334 -22.74 -10.02 -15.27
N VAL A 335 -22.09 -11.18 -15.22
CA VAL A 335 -21.18 -11.68 -16.25
C VAL A 335 -21.65 -13.05 -16.69
N SER A 336 -21.74 -13.23 -18.00
CA SER A 336 -22.13 -14.50 -18.64
C SER A 336 -21.03 -15.12 -19.51
N SER A 337 -19.91 -14.42 -19.71
CA SER A 337 -18.77 -14.94 -20.46
C SER A 337 -17.45 -14.28 -20.03
N TYR A 338 -16.32 -14.93 -20.34
CA TYR A 338 -15.01 -14.33 -20.09
C TYR A 338 -14.81 -13.00 -20.85
N LYS A 339 -15.34 -12.90 -22.07
CA LYS A 339 -15.31 -11.65 -22.85
C LYS A 339 -16.03 -10.51 -22.12
N GLU A 340 -17.15 -10.81 -21.47
CA GLU A 340 -17.84 -9.81 -20.66
C GLU A 340 -17.08 -9.46 -19.38
N TYR A 341 -16.38 -10.42 -18.78
CA TYR A 341 -15.54 -10.20 -17.62
C TYR A 341 -14.35 -9.29 -17.93
N GLU A 342 -13.70 -9.46 -19.08
CA GLU A 342 -12.53 -8.66 -19.49
C GLU A 342 -12.83 -7.15 -19.41
N THR A 343 -14.04 -6.72 -19.78
CA THR A 343 -14.45 -5.30 -19.76
C THR A 343 -14.54 -4.69 -18.36
N ILE A 344 -14.60 -5.51 -17.30
CA ILE A 344 -14.71 -5.09 -15.89
C ILE A 344 -13.63 -5.70 -15.00
N SER A 345 -12.68 -6.44 -15.59
CA SER A 345 -11.64 -7.18 -14.87
C SER A 345 -10.70 -6.25 -14.09
N SER A 346 -10.54 -5.00 -14.54
CA SER A 346 -9.75 -3.97 -13.88
C SER A 346 -10.30 -3.56 -12.51
N PHE A 347 -11.58 -3.84 -12.23
CA PHE A 347 -12.23 -3.44 -10.97
C PHE A 347 -11.82 -4.34 -9.81
N LEU A 348 -11.41 -5.57 -10.10
CA LEU A 348 -11.15 -6.62 -9.12
C LEU A 348 -9.64 -6.81 -8.91
N PRO A 349 -9.15 -6.82 -7.66
CA PRO A 349 -7.75 -7.11 -7.36
C PRO A 349 -7.42 -8.58 -7.66
N ASN A 350 -8.36 -9.48 -7.32
CA ASN A 350 -8.27 -10.91 -7.58
C ASN A 350 -8.94 -11.22 -8.92
N ARG A 351 -8.13 -11.44 -9.96
CA ARG A 351 -8.62 -11.64 -11.32
C ARG A 351 -8.87 -13.12 -11.63
N PHE A 352 -9.89 -13.38 -12.45
CA PHE A 352 -10.12 -14.70 -13.00
C PHE A 352 -9.13 -14.96 -14.15
N PRO A 353 -8.41 -16.10 -14.14
CA PRO A 353 -7.40 -16.39 -15.14
C PRO A 353 -8.04 -16.69 -16.50
N LYS A 354 -7.31 -16.35 -17.58
CA LYS A 354 -7.76 -16.54 -18.96
C LYS A 354 -7.50 -17.98 -19.38
N GLU A 355 -8.48 -18.84 -19.17
CA GLU A 355 -8.38 -20.27 -19.37
C GLU A 355 -9.59 -20.80 -20.13
N ASP A 356 -9.39 -21.73 -21.06
CA ASP A 356 -10.48 -22.27 -21.90
C ASP A 356 -11.59 -22.96 -21.08
N ILE A 357 -11.25 -23.48 -19.91
CA ILE A 357 -12.24 -24.07 -19.00
C ILE A 357 -13.14 -23.00 -18.36
N LEU A 358 -12.70 -21.74 -18.33
CA LEU A 358 -13.42 -20.58 -17.79
C LEU A 358 -14.03 -19.69 -18.89
N SER A 359 -14.14 -20.17 -20.13
CA SER A 359 -14.70 -19.39 -21.25
C SER A 359 -16.14 -18.91 -20.97
N GLU A 360 -16.94 -19.76 -20.31
CA GLU A 360 -18.33 -19.51 -19.90
C GLU A 360 -18.43 -18.96 -18.47
N LEU A 361 -17.52 -18.05 -18.13
CA LEU A 361 -17.45 -17.45 -16.80
C LEU A 361 -18.78 -16.81 -16.42
N SER A 362 -19.43 -17.36 -15.41
CA SER A 362 -20.74 -16.93 -14.94
C SER A 362 -20.64 -16.39 -13.51
N LEU A 363 -20.81 -15.08 -13.36
CA LEU A 363 -20.66 -14.38 -12.08
C LEU A 363 -21.93 -13.60 -11.72
N THR A 364 -22.38 -13.75 -10.48
CA THR A 364 -23.45 -12.93 -9.90
C THR A 364 -22.89 -11.76 -9.10
N ARG A 365 -23.78 -10.95 -8.51
CA ARG A 365 -23.40 -9.86 -7.59
C ARG A 365 -22.53 -10.30 -6.41
N HIS A 366 -22.55 -11.57 -6.00
CA HIS A 366 -21.74 -12.04 -4.87
C HIS A 366 -20.23 -11.89 -5.11
N HIS A 367 -19.79 -11.92 -6.37
CA HIS A 367 -18.39 -11.70 -6.75
C HIS A 367 -18.00 -10.22 -6.70
N PHE A 368 -18.96 -9.32 -6.88
CA PHE A 368 -18.78 -7.87 -6.93
C PHE A 368 -19.20 -7.23 -5.61
N SER A 369 -18.42 -7.47 -4.55
CA SER A 369 -18.64 -6.86 -3.23
C SER A 369 -17.70 -5.66 -3.00
N PHE A 370 -18.04 -4.77 -2.06
CA PHE A 370 -17.15 -3.65 -1.66
C PHE A 370 -15.80 -4.09 -1.09
N ARG A 371 -15.68 -5.35 -0.65
CA ARG A 371 -14.37 -5.88 -0.24
C ARG A 371 -13.45 -6.11 -1.43
N ASN A 372 -14.02 -6.22 -2.63
CA ASN A 372 -13.32 -6.64 -3.84
C ASN A 372 -13.16 -5.52 -4.87
N ILE A 373 -13.74 -4.32 -4.70
CA ILE A 373 -13.63 -3.23 -5.68
C ILE A 373 -13.13 -1.96 -5.00
N ASN A 374 -11.98 -1.46 -5.44
CA ASN A 374 -11.38 -0.20 -4.96
C ASN A 374 -11.45 0.93 -5.99
N GLU A 375 -11.46 0.57 -7.27
CA GLU A 375 -11.42 1.50 -8.40
C GLU A 375 -12.44 1.06 -9.45
N LEU A 376 -13.20 2.01 -9.99
CA LEU A 376 -14.08 1.79 -11.14
C LEU A 376 -13.47 2.47 -12.37
N ARG A 377 -13.13 1.70 -13.41
CA ARG A 377 -12.69 2.23 -14.71
C ARG A 377 -13.81 2.14 -15.73
N ILE A 378 -14.40 3.26 -16.04
CA ILE A 378 -15.60 3.37 -16.87
C ILE A 378 -15.15 3.74 -18.27
N ASN A 379 -15.55 2.94 -19.25
CA ASN A 379 -15.28 3.16 -20.66
C ASN A 379 -16.52 2.76 -21.48
N PRO A 380 -16.57 3.04 -22.80
CA PRO A 380 -17.75 2.78 -23.62
C PRO A 380 -18.21 1.31 -23.57
N SER A 381 -17.28 0.37 -23.37
CA SER A 381 -17.59 -1.08 -23.38
C SER A 381 -18.26 -1.60 -22.11
N ASN A 382 -18.28 -0.82 -21.01
CA ASN A 382 -18.66 -1.35 -19.69
C ASN A 382 -19.69 -0.53 -18.90
N VAL A 383 -20.21 0.58 -19.44
CA VAL A 383 -21.15 1.48 -18.73
C VAL A 383 -22.35 0.74 -18.14
N GLU A 384 -23.02 -0.10 -18.92
CA GLU A 384 -24.19 -0.86 -18.45
C GLU A 384 -23.84 -1.81 -17.29
N LYS A 385 -22.67 -2.46 -17.35
CA LYS A 385 -22.21 -3.36 -16.27
C LYS A 385 -21.87 -2.57 -15.01
N VAL A 386 -21.25 -1.41 -15.15
CA VAL A 386 -20.97 -0.50 -14.02
C VAL A 386 -22.28 -0.12 -13.33
N LEU A 387 -23.31 0.28 -14.08
CA LEU A 387 -24.62 0.61 -13.52
C LEU A 387 -25.26 -0.58 -12.79
N GLN A 388 -25.17 -1.79 -13.34
CA GLN A 388 -25.66 -3.01 -12.69
C GLN A 388 -24.89 -3.32 -11.40
N ILE A 389 -23.56 -3.22 -11.40
CA ILE A 389 -22.72 -3.44 -10.22
C ILE A 389 -23.06 -2.41 -9.14
N VAL A 390 -23.11 -1.12 -9.49
CA VAL A 390 -23.41 -0.03 -8.55
C VAL A 390 -24.79 -0.18 -7.91
N LYS A 391 -25.80 -0.59 -8.69
CA LYS A 391 -27.14 -0.88 -8.16
C LYS A 391 -27.13 -2.00 -7.12
N ASN A 392 -26.33 -3.05 -7.34
CA ASN A 392 -26.23 -4.19 -6.42
C ASN A 392 -25.44 -3.85 -5.14
N LEU A 393 -24.45 -2.98 -5.27
CA LEU A 393 -23.61 -2.53 -4.18
C LEU A 393 -24.40 -1.76 -3.10
N GLN A 394 -25.41 -0.95 -3.46
CA GLN A 394 -26.19 -0.15 -2.48
C GLN A 394 -27.07 -0.95 -1.51
N ILE A 395 -27.23 -2.26 -1.69
CA ILE A 395 -28.09 -3.10 -0.83
C ILE A 395 -27.45 -3.29 0.57
N ASN A 396 -26.15 -3.07 0.71
CA ASN A 396 -25.42 -3.22 1.97
C ASN A 396 -25.03 -1.85 2.55
N GLN A 397 -25.66 -1.43 3.64
CA GLN A 397 -25.51 -0.12 4.32
C GLN A 397 -24.12 0.12 4.98
N ASN A 398 -23.08 -0.64 4.62
CA ASN A 398 -21.76 -0.51 5.22
C ASN A 398 -20.90 0.50 4.45
N THR A 399 -19.92 1.09 5.15
CA THR A 399 -18.96 2.08 4.63
C THR A 399 -18.29 1.59 3.33
N PHE A 400 -18.52 2.34 2.25
CA PHE A 400 -18.07 1.99 0.91
C PHE A 400 -16.55 2.21 0.79
N LYS A 401 -15.85 1.32 0.08
CA LYS A 401 -14.38 1.37 -0.12
C LYS A 401 -13.94 1.87 -1.51
N ILE A 402 -14.86 2.17 -2.42
CA ILE A 402 -14.49 2.63 -3.76
C ILE A 402 -13.92 4.04 -3.63
N SER A 403 -12.59 4.13 -3.61
CA SER A 403 -11.88 5.38 -3.42
C SER A 403 -11.70 6.13 -4.73
N ARG A 404 -11.79 5.44 -5.88
CA ARG A 404 -11.40 5.99 -7.17
C ARG A 404 -12.39 5.67 -8.28
N ILE A 405 -12.70 6.67 -9.09
CA ILE A 405 -13.39 6.53 -10.37
C ILE A 405 -12.49 7.08 -11.46
N TYR A 406 -12.37 6.32 -12.54
CA TYR A 406 -11.66 6.69 -13.74
C TYR A 406 -12.66 6.59 -14.91
N ILE A 407 -12.80 7.63 -15.71
CA ILE A 407 -13.63 7.66 -16.91
C ILE A 407 -12.70 7.86 -18.10
N GLU A 408 -12.63 6.86 -18.98
CA GLU A 408 -11.70 6.73 -20.10
C GLU A 408 -12.48 6.68 -21.41
N GLU A 409 -11.90 7.29 -22.45
CA GLU A 409 -12.44 7.28 -23.81
C GLU A 409 -13.79 8.01 -23.92
N THR A 410 -14.15 8.46 -25.12
CA THR A 410 -15.44 9.12 -25.35
C THR A 410 -16.57 8.11 -25.23
N ILE A 411 -17.42 8.27 -24.21
CA ILE A 411 -18.63 7.50 -24.01
C ILE A 411 -19.76 8.12 -24.82
N GLU A 412 -20.51 7.31 -25.56
CA GLU A 412 -21.67 7.80 -26.32
C GLU A 412 -22.65 8.54 -25.40
N SER A 413 -23.16 9.69 -25.85
CA SER A 413 -24.05 10.56 -25.07
C SER A 413 -25.23 9.80 -24.43
N ALA A 414 -25.80 8.81 -25.12
CA ALA A 414 -26.88 7.99 -24.57
C ALA A 414 -26.46 7.20 -23.32
N ASP A 415 -25.27 6.60 -23.31
CA ASP A 415 -24.75 5.82 -22.18
C ASP A 415 -24.21 6.73 -21.07
N PHE A 416 -23.56 7.83 -21.42
CA PHE A 416 -23.15 8.84 -20.45
C PHE A 416 -24.35 9.44 -19.71
N ASN A 417 -25.45 9.69 -20.42
CA ASN A 417 -26.70 10.15 -19.81
C ASN A 417 -27.31 9.12 -18.85
N LYS A 418 -27.18 7.81 -19.11
CA LYS A 418 -27.61 6.79 -18.14
C LYS A 418 -26.78 6.87 -16.85
N LEU A 419 -25.48 7.11 -16.99
CA LEU A 419 -24.56 7.27 -15.86
C LEU A 419 -24.88 8.52 -15.03
N SER A 420 -24.97 9.68 -15.67
CA SER A 420 -25.29 10.96 -15.01
C SER A 420 -26.66 10.95 -14.34
N ASN A 421 -27.67 10.32 -14.95
CA ASN A 421 -29.03 10.28 -14.39
C ASN A 421 -29.23 9.15 -13.36
N SER A 422 -28.23 8.29 -13.12
CA SER A 422 -28.36 7.20 -12.14
C SER A 422 -28.23 7.74 -10.71
N LYS A 423 -29.34 7.69 -9.97
CA LYS A 423 -29.38 8.05 -8.55
C LYS A 423 -28.44 7.17 -7.72
N GLU A 424 -28.30 5.91 -8.10
CA GLU A 424 -27.42 4.94 -7.47
C GLU A 424 -25.95 5.31 -7.67
N PHE A 425 -25.59 5.69 -8.91
CA PHE A 425 -24.25 6.17 -9.22
C PHE A 425 -23.91 7.48 -8.51
N LEU A 426 -24.79 8.47 -8.54
CA LEU A 426 -24.52 9.76 -7.87
C LEU A 426 -24.36 9.62 -6.36
N LYS A 427 -25.13 8.74 -5.72
CA LYS A 427 -24.94 8.42 -4.29
C LYS A 427 -23.57 7.81 -4.02
N LEU A 428 -23.01 7.02 -4.95
CA LEU A 428 -21.68 6.40 -4.82
C LEU A 428 -20.59 7.46 -4.61
N LEU A 429 -20.73 8.62 -5.26
CA LEU A 429 -19.74 9.70 -5.24
C LEU A 429 -19.44 10.23 -3.83
N LYS A 430 -20.37 10.08 -2.89
CA LYS A 430 -20.16 10.45 -1.47
C LYS A 430 -18.96 9.76 -0.85
N TRP A 431 -18.56 8.60 -1.37
CA TRP A 431 -17.49 7.77 -0.82
C TRP A 431 -16.24 7.76 -1.69
N VAL A 432 -16.26 8.45 -2.82
CA VAL A 432 -15.14 8.51 -3.76
C VAL A 432 -14.21 9.66 -3.34
N SER A 433 -12.91 9.38 -3.29
CA SER A 433 -11.89 10.38 -2.96
C SER A 433 -11.16 10.93 -4.17
N LYS A 434 -11.17 10.22 -5.31
CA LYS A 434 -10.55 10.69 -6.55
C LYS A 434 -11.42 10.38 -7.76
N VAL A 435 -11.58 11.37 -8.63
CA VAL A 435 -12.23 11.22 -9.94
C VAL A 435 -11.26 11.66 -11.02
N ILE A 436 -11.04 10.80 -12.00
CA ILE A 436 -10.15 11.06 -13.13
C ILE A 436 -10.94 10.91 -14.42
N PHE A 437 -10.84 11.92 -15.28
CA PHE A 437 -11.35 11.91 -16.63
C PHE A 437 -10.18 11.96 -17.60
N PHE A 438 -10.16 11.07 -18.58
CA PHE A 438 -9.09 10.98 -19.57
C PHE A 438 -9.66 10.72 -20.96
N ASN A 439 -9.31 11.59 -21.91
CA ASN A 439 -9.69 11.45 -23.31
C ASN A 439 -11.21 11.19 -23.49
N THR A 440 -12.04 11.99 -22.82
CA THR A 440 -13.49 11.76 -22.76
C THR A 440 -14.28 13.08 -22.87
N GLU A 441 -15.55 12.96 -23.25
CA GLU A 441 -16.49 14.07 -23.27
C GLU A 441 -17.23 14.16 -21.93
N ILE A 442 -17.22 15.35 -21.32
CA ILE A 442 -17.81 15.59 -20.00
C ILE A 442 -18.90 16.63 -20.13
N ASN A 443 -20.13 16.22 -19.81
CA ASN A 443 -21.22 17.19 -19.67
C ASN A 443 -20.98 18.09 -18.43
N THR A 444 -21.11 19.40 -18.59
CA THR A 444 -20.91 20.38 -17.50
C THR A 444 -21.86 20.13 -16.30
N ASN A 445 -23.11 19.71 -16.56
CA ASN A 445 -24.04 19.32 -15.51
C ASN A 445 -23.56 18.09 -14.73
N PHE A 446 -22.92 17.13 -15.40
CA PHE A 446 -22.34 15.98 -14.70
C PHE A 446 -21.16 16.38 -13.82
N LEU A 447 -20.28 17.29 -14.28
CA LEU A 447 -19.21 17.82 -13.44
C LEU A 447 -19.78 18.51 -12.18
N ASN A 448 -20.83 19.31 -12.33
CA ASN A 448 -21.54 19.92 -11.20
C ASN A 448 -22.13 18.87 -10.25
N GLN A 449 -22.70 17.78 -10.79
CA GLN A 449 -23.19 16.66 -9.97
C GLN A 449 -22.06 15.95 -9.22
N VAL A 450 -20.88 15.80 -9.82
CA VAL A 450 -19.70 15.20 -9.18
C VAL A 450 -19.25 16.03 -7.99
N LEU A 451 -19.14 17.35 -8.17
CA LEU A 451 -18.79 18.27 -7.09
C LEU A 451 -19.84 18.26 -5.97
N ALA A 452 -21.13 18.36 -6.33
CA ALA A 452 -22.23 18.43 -5.36
C ALA A 452 -22.44 17.14 -4.55
N ASN A 453 -22.11 15.97 -5.12
CA ASN A 453 -22.28 14.68 -4.44
C ASN A 453 -20.98 14.14 -3.83
N GLY A 454 -19.83 14.74 -4.13
CA GLY A 454 -18.50 14.30 -3.70
C GLY A 454 -18.10 14.78 -2.31
N SER A 455 -18.78 14.34 -1.24
CA SER A 455 -18.47 14.81 0.13
C SER A 455 -17.09 14.41 0.67
N ASN A 456 -16.44 13.42 0.06
CA ASN A 456 -15.08 12.97 0.40
C ASN A 456 -14.12 13.12 -0.78
N LEU A 457 -14.53 13.85 -1.83
CA LEU A 457 -13.78 14.01 -3.06
C LEU A 457 -12.63 14.98 -2.82
N ILE A 458 -11.40 14.47 -2.87
CA ILE A 458 -10.18 15.21 -2.57
C ILE A 458 -9.48 15.66 -3.85
N TYR A 459 -9.62 14.88 -4.93
CA TYR A 459 -8.87 15.07 -6.16
C TYR A 459 -9.73 14.87 -7.40
N ILE A 460 -9.71 15.86 -8.29
CA ILE A 460 -10.22 15.77 -9.65
C ILE A 460 -9.08 15.99 -10.65
N ARG A 461 -8.96 15.11 -11.64
CA ARG A 461 -8.10 15.28 -12.81
C ARG A 461 -8.92 15.17 -14.09
N MET A 462 -8.72 16.11 -15.00
CA MET A 462 -9.25 16.10 -16.36
C MET A 462 -8.09 16.27 -17.32
N GLU A 463 -7.94 15.32 -18.25
CA GLU A 463 -6.84 15.32 -19.21
C GLU A 463 -7.33 14.94 -20.59
N HIS A 464 -6.97 15.72 -21.61
CA HIS A 464 -7.43 15.54 -22.98
C HIS A 464 -8.97 15.45 -23.09
N CYS A 465 -9.71 16.13 -22.21
CA CYS A 465 -11.17 16.04 -22.15
C CYS A 465 -11.86 17.17 -22.92
N THR A 466 -13.07 16.92 -23.41
CA THR A 466 -13.93 17.96 -23.98
C THR A 466 -15.12 18.24 -23.06
N LEU A 467 -15.25 19.45 -22.55
CA LEU A 467 -16.42 19.87 -21.78
C LEU A 467 -17.53 20.32 -22.73
N LEU A 468 -18.70 19.70 -22.62
CA LEU A 468 -19.89 19.98 -23.41
C LEU A 468 -20.94 20.69 -22.56
N ASN A 469 -21.44 21.82 -23.05
CA ASN A 469 -22.52 22.55 -22.40
C ASN A 469 -23.86 22.26 -23.07
N ASP A 470 -24.80 21.72 -22.29
CA ASP A 470 -26.20 21.54 -22.70
C ASP A 470 -27.13 22.62 -22.13
N ILE A 471 -26.59 23.55 -21.33
CA ILE A 471 -27.33 24.59 -20.59
C ILE A 471 -26.71 25.97 -20.94
N ASP A 472 -27.46 27.06 -20.83
CA ASP A 472 -26.96 28.44 -21.03
C ASP A 472 -25.91 28.89 -19.98
N ASP A 473 -25.59 28.06 -18.99
CA ASP A 473 -24.68 28.42 -17.89
C ASP A 473 -23.25 27.95 -18.18
N SER A 474 -22.35 28.89 -18.39
CA SER A 474 -20.94 28.63 -18.73
C SER A 474 -20.05 28.68 -17.48
N TYR A 475 -20.57 28.17 -16.35
CA TYR A 475 -19.96 28.29 -15.04
C TYR A 475 -20.07 27.00 -14.20
N THR A 476 -18.99 26.66 -13.49
CA THR A 476 -18.97 25.63 -12.44
C THR A 476 -18.32 26.19 -11.19
N ASP A 477 -19.03 26.13 -10.05
CA ASP A 477 -18.50 26.52 -8.73
C ASP A 477 -17.88 25.31 -8.01
N ILE A 478 -16.56 25.35 -7.78
CA ILE A 478 -15.85 24.28 -7.07
C ILE A 478 -16.04 24.36 -5.56
N SER A 479 -16.44 25.53 -5.02
CA SER A 479 -16.59 25.74 -3.58
C SER A 479 -17.72 24.89 -2.97
N VAL A 480 -18.64 24.40 -3.81
CA VAL A 480 -19.66 23.41 -3.47
C VAL A 480 -19.04 22.11 -2.91
N CYS A 481 -17.82 21.76 -3.33
CA CYS A 481 -17.11 20.58 -2.84
C CYS A 481 -16.05 20.98 -1.80
N GLU A 482 -16.45 21.15 -0.54
CA GLU A 482 -15.56 21.57 0.55
C GLU A 482 -14.35 20.63 0.77
N SER A 483 -14.44 19.36 0.38
CA SER A 483 -13.37 18.38 0.53
C SER A 483 -12.30 18.44 -0.55
N LEU A 484 -12.54 19.18 -1.64
CA LEU A 484 -11.65 19.22 -2.80
C LEU A 484 -10.36 19.98 -2.45
N LYS A 485 -9.22 19.32 -2.64
CA LYS A 485 -7.89 19.87 -2.36
C LYS A 485 -6.99 19.94 -3.60
N ARG A 486 -7.20 19.05 -4.57
CA ARG A 486 -6.40 19.01 -5.80
C ARG A 486 -7.29 19.03 -7.02
N LEU A 487 -6.99 19.96 -7.93
CA LEU A 487 -7.67 20.08 -9.21
C LEU A 487 -6.63 20.16 -10.33
N GLU A 488 -6.72 19.26 -11.29
CA GLU A 488 -5.85 19.23 -12.47
C GLU A 488 -6.68 19.24 -13.74
N ILE A 489 -6.38 20.16 -14.64
CA ILE A 489 -7.03 20.30 -15.93
C ILE A 489 -5.93 20.50 -16.97
N THR A 490 -5.70 19.49 -17.81
CA THR A 490 -4.60 19.48 -18.77
C THR A 490 -5.10 19.16 -20.17
N ASP A 491 -4.74 19.97 -21.16
CA ASP A 491 -5.07 19.77 -22.57
C ASP A 491 -6.58 19.56 -22.83
N CYS A 492 -7.44 20.19 -22.03
CA CYS A 492 -8.89 20.11 -22.19
C CYS A 492 -9.43 21.24 -23.07
N PHE A 493 -10.58 20.99 -23.69
CA PHE A 493 -11.28 21.94 -24.57
C PHE A 493 -12.73 22.12 -24.14
N PHE A 494 -13.28 23.32 -24.31
CA PHE A 494 -14.71 23.57 -24.13
C PHE A 494 -15.43 23.74 -25.47
N SER A 495 -16.57 23.07 -25.65
CA SER A 495 -17.42 23.19 -26.83
C SER A 495 -18.87 23.50 -26.45
N SER A 496 -19.42 24.58 -27.01
CA SER A 496 -20.84 24.96 -26.88
C SER A 496 -21.64 24.46 -28.09
N ALA A 497 -22.80 23.84 -27.85
CA ALA A 497 -23.72 23.40 -28.91
C ALA A 497 -24.67 24.53 -29.38
N LEU A 498 -24.69 25.66 -28.68
CA LEU A 498 -25.54 26.83 -28.95
C LEU A 498 -24.69 27.87 -29.70
N SER A 499 -25.10 28.24 -30.92
CA SER A 499 -24.28 28.91 -31.93
C SER A 499 -23.93 30.39 -31.68
N ASP A 500 -22.79 30.79 -32.29
CA ASP A 500 -22.29 32.11 -32.70
C ASP A 500 -21.54 33.03 -31.71
N SER A 501 -21.49 32.72 -30.42
CA SER A 501 -20.53 33.37 -29.50
C SER A 501 -19.36 32.44 -29.16
N LYS A 502 -18.18 33.04 -29.06
CA LYS A 502 -16.96 32.44 -28.52
C LYS A 502 -17.14 32.20 -27.01
N ASP A 503 -17.98 31.22 -26.66
CA ASP A 503 -18.31 30.90 -25.28
C ASP A 503 -17.09 30.32 -24.58
N ILE A 504 -16.69 30.97 -23.47
CA ILE A 504 -15.64 30.50 -22.57
C ILE A 504 -16.36 29.85 -21.41
N PHE A 505 -15.85 28.70 -20.96
CA PHE A 505 -16.36 28.07 -19.74
C PHE A 505 -15.48 28.42 -18.54
N TYR A 506 -16.12 28.90 -17.48
CA TYR A 506 -15.49 29.37 -16.27
C TYR A 506 -15.62 28.35 -15.15
N ILE A 507 -14.50 28.02 -14.52
CA ILE A 507 -14.46 27.24 -13.28
C ILE A 507 -14.12 28.22 -12.16
N GLY A 508 -15.10 28.51 -11.31
CA GLY A 508 -15.00 29.54 -10.28
C GLY A 508 -15.21 29.04 -8.85
N SER A 509 -15.20 30.00 -7.94
CA SER A 509 -15.37 29.80 -6.50
C SER A 509 -16.21 30.95 -5.96
N ASP A 510 -17.44 30.66 -5.55
CA ASP A 510 -18.35 31.69 -4.99
C ASP A 510 -18.12 31.89 -3.47
N ALA A 511 -17.50 30.90 -2.81
CA ALA A 511 -17.14 30.91 -1.40
C ALA A 511 -15.70 30.41 -1.17
N PRO A 512 -15.10 30.63 0.01
CA PRO A 512 -13.74 30.17 0.30
C PRO A 512 -13.55 28.67 0.08
N ASN A 513 -12.55 28.32 -0.72
CA ASN A 513 -12.24 26.94 -1.09
C ASN A 513 -10.97 26.42 -0.38
N ASN A 514 -10.75 25.11 -0.47
CA ASN A 514 -9.66 24.40 0.20
C ASN A 514 -8.61 23.84 -0.78
N ILE A 515 -8.50 24.41 -1.98
CA ILE A 515 -7.55 23.94 -2.99
C ILE A 515 -6.13 24.16 -2.50
N GLU A 516 -5.38 23.07 -2.36
CA GLU A 516 -3.96 23.04 -2.00
C GLU A 516 -3.08 23.02 -3.26
N ASN A 517 -3.48 22.24 -4.27
CA ASN A 517 -2.71 22.05 -5.51
C ASN A 517 -3.62 22.29 -6.73
N LEU A 518 -3.22 23.21 -7.60
CA LEU A 518 -3.95 23.55 -8.82
C LEU A 518 -3.04 23.43 -10.04
N THR A 519 -3.44 22.62 -11.03
CA THR A 519 -2.73 22.50 -12.32
C THR A 519 -3.68 22.80 -13.47
N ILE A 520 -3.30 23.76 -14.31
CA ILE A 520 -4.10 24.22 -15.46
C ILE A 520 -3.16 24.37 -16.65
N LEU A 521 -3.09 23.36 -17.53
CA LEU A 521 -2.09 23.32 -18.61
C LEU A 521 -2.76 23.10 -19.98
N GLY A 522 -2.31 23.79 -21.02
CA GLY A 522 -2.70 23.52 -22.42
C GLY A 522 -4.20 23.61 -22.75
N ASN A 523 -5.01 24.22 -21.89
CA ASN A 523 -6.46 24.24 -22.05
C ASN A 523 -6.94 25.31 -23.06
N THR A 524 -7.99 25.00 -23.81
CA THR A 524 -8.58 25.91 -24.81
C THR A 524 -10.03 26.23 -24.48
N ASP A 525 -10.38 27.53 -24.46
CA ASP A 525 -11.71 28.07 -24.12
C ASP A 525 -12.25 27.63 -22.72
N LEU A 526 -11.36 27.17 -21.84
CA LEU A 526 -11.59 26.90 -20.41
C LEU A 526 -10.76 27.86 -19.56
N VAL A 527 -11.40 28.52 -18.60
CA VAL A 527 -10.76 29.54 -17.76
C VAL A 527 -11.08 29.31 -16.29
N ILE A 528 -10.08 29.49 -15.43
CA ILE A 528 -10.26 29.42 -13.99
C ILE A 528 -10.48 30.83 -13.47
N ASP A 529 -11.63 31.09 -12.87
CA ASP A 529 -11.94 32.41 -12.33
C ASP A 529 -10.97 32.77 -11.19
N LYS A 530 -10.66 34.06 -11.04
CA LYS A 530 -9.75 34.54 -10.00
C LYS A 530 -10.20 34.18 -8.59
N GLY A 531 -11.50 33.99 -8.37
CA GLY A 531 -12.07 33.55 -7.10
C GLY A 531 -11.52 32.19 -6.64
N VAL A 532 -11.15 31.28 -7.56
CA VAL A 532 -10.51 30.01 -7.19
C VAL A 532 -9.18 30.25 -6.49
N LEU A 533 -8.39 31.19 -7.02
CA LEU A 533 -7.06 31.54 -6.52
C LEU A 533 -7.14 32.40 -5.26
N GLU A 534 -7.89 33.50 -5.30
CA GLU A 534 -7.98 34.49 -4.21
C GLU A 534 -8.70 33.95 -2.96
N GLN A 535 -9.68 33.07 -3.14
CA GLN A 535 -10.48 32.53 -2.05
C GLN A 535 -9.95 31.19 -1.51
N SER A 536 -8.86 30.66 -2.08
CA SER A 536 -8.22 29.46 -1.52
C SER A 536 -7.54 29.78 -0.19
N LYS A 537 -7.82 28.96 0.82
CA LYS A 537 -7.21 29.10 2.16
C LYS A 537 -5.83 28.48 2.28
N ASN A 538 -5.49 27.52 1.41
CA ASN A 538 -4.32 26.65 1.59
C ASN A 538 -3.57 26.40 0.27
N LEU A 539 -3.67 27.29 -0.72
CA LEU A 539 -2.99 27.09 -2.01
C LEU A 539 -1.46 27.08 -1.81
N ILE A 540 -0.85 25.91 -1.97
CA ILE A 540 0.57 25.65 -1.76
C ILE A 540 1.28 25.51 -3.12
N GLU A 541 0.65 24.86 -4.09
CA GLU A 541 1.22 24.58 -5.40
C GLU A 541 0.30 25.07 -6.53
N LEU A 542 0.86 25.87 -7.43
CA LEU A 542 0.18 26.37 -8.62
C LEU A 542 1.03 26.09 -9.86
N ASN A 543 0.44 25.35 -10.81
CA ASN A 543 1.01 25.12 -12.13
C ASN A 543 0.05 25.62 -13.21
N ILE A 544 0.45 26.61 -13.99
CA ILE A 544 -0.44 27.30 -14.92
C ILE A 544 0.23 27.54 -16.27
N ALA A 545 -0.46 27.20 -17.35
CA ALA A 545 -0.08 27.54 -18.72
C ALA A 545 -1.05 28.56 -19.30
N LEU A 546 -0.55 29.29 -20.28
CA LEU A 546 -1.25 30.42 -20.89
C LEU A 546 -2.54 29.99 -21.58
N THR A 547 -3.59 30.78 -21.38
CA THR A 547 -4.84 30.64 -22.15
C THR A 547 -4.78 31.53 -23.41
N THR A 548 -5.64 31.23 -24.39
CA THR A 548 -5.69 31.95 -25.67
C THR A 548 -6.21 33.40 -25.55
N ARG A 549 -6.67 33.83 -24.36
CA ARG A 549 -7.21 35.18 -24.10
C ARG A 549 -6.80 35.68 -22.71
N ASN A 550 -6.46 36.96 -22.61
CA ASN A 550 -6.17 37.59 -21.32
C ASN A 550 -7.45 37.77 -20.49
N VAL A 551 -7.71 36.85 -19.54
CA VAL A 551 -8.87 36.93 -18.63
C VAL A 551 -8.50 37.53 -17.28
N TYR A 552 -7.22 37.61 -16.94
CA TYR A 552 -6.72 38.14 -15.68
C TYR A 552 -6.20 39.57 -15.87
N GLN A 553 -7.12 40.53 -15.85
CA GLN A 553 -6.80 41.96 -16.03
C GLN A 553 -6.20 42.60 -14.77
N GLU A 554 -6.46 42.01 -13.61
CA GLU A 554 -5.97 42.48 -12.30
C GLU A 554 -4.85 41.56 -11.81
N GLU A 555 -3.96 42.13 -10.99
CA GLU A 555 -2.90 41.36 -10.34
C GLU A 555 -3.45 40.46 -9.25
N ILE A 556 -3.05 39.19 -9.24
CA ILE A 556 -3.42 38.21 -8.21
C ILE A 556 -2.21 37.97 -7.31
N HIS A 557 -2.33 38.34 -6.04
CA HIS A 557 -1.27 38.17 -5.05
C HIS A 557 -1.49 36.93 -4.18
N LEU A 558 -0.63 35.93 -4.32
CA LEU A 558 -0.68 34.63 -3.64
C LEU A 558 0.35 34.57 -2.50
N LYS A 559 -0.06 35.08 -1.33
CA LYS A 559 0.82 35.29 -0.17
C LYS A 559 1.41 34.00 0.45
N ASP A 560 0.70 32.88 0.33
CA ASP A 560 1.00 31.61 1.01
C ASP A 560 1.54 30.52 0.09
N LEU A 561 1.69 30.81 -1.21
CA LEU A 561 2.15 29.87 -2.22
C LEU A 561 3.61 29.46 -1.98
N GLU A 562 3.91 28.16 -2.07
CA GLU A 562 5.27 27.63 -1.91
C GLU A 562 5.90 27.24 -3.25
N ILE A 563 5.11 26.75 -4.21
CA ILE A 563 5.59 26.30 -5.52
C ILE A 563 4.78 26.98 -6.61
N LEU A 564 5.47 27.69 -7.52
CA LEU A 564 4.89 28.33 -8.69
C LEU A 564 5.54 27.77 -9.96
N GLN A 565 4.73 27.21 -10.85
CA GLN A 565 5.14 26.88 -12.20
C GLN A 565 4.30 27.65 -13.21
N ILE A 566 4.94 28.38 -14.11
CA ILE A 566 4.31 29.12 -15.19
C ILE A 566 4.89 28.64 -16.52
N ASP A 567 4.05 28.18 -17.43
CA ASP A 567 4.43 27.92 -18.82
C ASP A 567 4.08 29.13 -19.67
N HIS A 568 5.07 29.71 -20.33
CA HIS A 568 5.08 30.91 -21.18
C HIS A 568 5.19 30.59 -22.68
N THR A 569 5.24 29.31 -23.08
CA THR A 569 5.57 28.91 -24.45
C THR A 569 4.56 29.37 -25.51
N SER A 570 3.27 29.56 -25.17
CA SER A 570 2.26 30.09 -26.10
C SER A 570 0.99 30.66 -25.44
N GLY A 571 0.65 31.95 -25.55
CA GLY A 571 -0.62 32.56 -25.05
C GLY A 571 -0.47 33.86 -24.22
N PHE A 572 -1.41 34.16 -23.31
CA PHE A 572 -1.30 35.25 -22.31
C PHE A 572 -1.02 34.76 -20.89
N VAL A 573 -0.13 35.45 -20.16
CA VAL A 573 0.29 35.11 -18.79
C VAL A 573 -0.57 35.87 -17.78
N PRO A 574 -1.18 35.21 -16.79
CA PRO A 574 -1.82 35.92 -15.69
C PRO A 574 -0.80 36.74 -14.90
N ASN A 575 -1.15 37.96 -14.52
CA ASN A 575 -0.30 38.78 -13.65
C ASN A 575 -0.36 38.24 -12.20
N ILE A 576 0.49 37.27 -11.89
CA ILE A 576 0.55 36.61 -10.58
C ILE A 576 1.78 37.09 -9.83
N THR A 577 1.59 37.48 -8.58
CA THR A 577 2.68 37.73 -7.65
C THR A 577 2.61 36.81 -6.44
N VAL A 578 3.75 36.46 -5.86
CA VAL A 578 3.86 35.52 -4.74
C VAL A 578 4.49 36.19 -3.52
N GLY A 579 4.09 35.70 -2.34
CA GLY A 579 4.57 36.18 -1.03
C GLY A 579 5.87 35.53 -0.54
N ASN A 580 6.24 35.83 0.70
CA ASN A 580 7.51 35.41 1.33
C ASN A 580 7.60 33.89 1.60
N ASN A 581 6.52 33.14 1.39
CA ASN A 581 6.48 31.69 1.59
C ASN A 581 7.00 30.88 0.40
N ILE A 582 7.23 31.53 -0.74
CA ILE A 582 7.69 30.87 -1.97
C ILE A 582 9.04 30.15 -1.75
N LYS A 583 9.10 28.90 -2.23
CA LYS A 583 10.27 28.02 -2.21
C LYS A 583 10.81 27.78 -3.62
N GLU A 584 9.93 27.58 -4.59
CA GLU A 584 10.30 27.22 -5.96
C GLU A 584 9.52 28.03 -6.98
N ILE A 585 10.22 28.57 -7.98
CA ILE A 585 9.64 29.23 -9.14
C ILE A 585 10.21 28.57 -10.40
N VAL A 586 9.35 27.99 -11.21
CA VAL A 586 9.70 27.39 -12.51
C VAL A 586 8.97 28.13 -13.62
N ILE A 587 9.70 28.62 -14.61
CA ILE A 587 9.16 29.34 -15.76
C ILE A 587 9.58 28.55 -17.01
N ILE A 588 8.63 28.09 -17.82
CA ILE A 588 8.88 27.29 -19.03
C ILE A 588 8.65 28.17 -20.25
N GLY A 589 9.65 28.40 -21.09
CA GLY A 589 9.59 29.45 -22.12
C GLY A 589 9.68 30.84 -21.49
N TYR A 590 10.28 31.80 -22.19
CA TYR A 590 10.30 33.21 -21.74
C TYR A 590 10.85 34.06 -22.89
N SER A 591 10.05 35.03 -23.34
CA SER A 591 10.35 35.80 -24.55
C SER A 591 11.09 37.12 -24.29
N GLU A 592 11.15 37.57 -23.03
CA GLU A 592 11.85 38.80 -22.66
C GLU A 592 13.35 38.55 -22.42
N GLU A 593 14.16 39.61 -22.60
CA GLU A 593 15.62 39.52 -22.46
C GLU A 593 16.10 39.51 -21.01
N LEU A 594 15.27 40.03 -20.08
CA LEU A 594 15.59 40.22 -18.67
C LEU A 594 14.38 39.87 -17.81
N LEU A 595 14.60 39.16 -16.70
CA LEU A 595 13.57 38.86 -15.71
C LEU A 595 13.88 39.59 -14.41
N LYS A 596 13.02 40.51 -13.97
CA LYS A 596 13.13 41.13 -12.63
C LYS A 596 12.37 40.30 -11.61
N LEU A 597 13.00 39.92 -10.49
CA LEU A 597 12.29 39.12 -9.48
C LEU A 597 11.11 39.87 -8.85
N SER A 598 11.21 41.20 -8.71
CA SER A 598 10.10 42.02 -8.21
C SER A 598 8.85 42.02 -9.09
N SER A 599 8.93 41.56 -10.35
CA SER A 599 7.74 41.41 -11.20
C SER A 599 6.87 40.22 -10.82
N ILE A 600 7.43 39.22 -10.11
CA ILE A 600 6.73 38.00 -9.68
C ILE A 600 6.70 37.90 -8.14
N MET A 601 7.64 38.51 -7.43
CA MET A 601 7.82 38.35 -5.99
C MET A 601 7.52 39.67 -5.25
N LYS A 602 6.54 39.67 -4.35
CA LYS A 602 6.16 40.82 -3.51
C LYS A 602 6.08 40.45 -2.04
N ASN A 603 6.63 41.30 -1.16
CA ASN A 603 6.61 41.06 0.28
C ASN A 603 5.18 41.18 0.85
N ASN A 604 4.83 40.23 1.71
CA ASN A 604 3.69 40.28 2.61
C ASN A 604 3.91 41.38 3.68
N GLU A 605 2.83 41.96 4.18
CA GLU A 605 2.89 42.95 5.26
C GLU A 605 3.54 42.34 6.52
N GLY A 606 4.65 42.93 6.98
CA GLY A 606 5.31 42.55 8.24
C GLY A 606 6.50 41.58 8.11
N SER A 607 6.84 41.10 6.90
CA SER A 607 8.04 40.28 6.64
C SER A 607 8.98 40.92 5.61
N VAL A 608 10.29 40.70 5.77
CA VAL A 608 11.33 41.25 4.88
C VAL A 608 11.97 40.11 4.08
N GLY A 609 11.82 40.14 2.76
CA GLY A 609 12.54 39.27 1.83
C GLY A 609 12.00 37.85 1.71
N PHE A 610 12.66 37.02 0.90
CA PHE A 610 12.19 35.68 0.53
C PHE A 610 13.18 34.62 1.01
N PRO A 611 13.24 34.34 2.32
CA PRO A 611 14.26 33.48 2.90
C PRO A 611 14.06 32.00 2.57
N LYS A 612 12.86 31.61 2.13
CA LYS A 612 12.53 30.22 1.81
C LYS A 612 12.82 29.83 0.36
N LEU A 613 13.19 30.79 -0.50
CA LEU A 613 13.43 30.52 -1.92
C LEU A 613 14.65 29.62 -2.09
N ARG A 614 14.45 28.42 -2.64
CA ARG A 614 15.49 27.43 -2.93
C ARG A 614 15.77 27.31 -4.43
N LEU A 615 14.77 27.53 -5.28
CA LEU A 615 14.93 27.32 -6.72
C LEU A 615 14.24 28.41 -7.56
N LEU A 616 14.98 28.95 -8.51
CA LEU A 616 14.43 29.65 -9.67
C LEU A 616 14.93 28.96 -10.93
N HIS A 617 14.02 28.44 -11.75
CA HIS A 617 14.38 27.70 -12.96
C HIS A 617 13.63 28.24 -14.18
N LEU A 618 14.35 28.84 -15.11
CA LEU A 618 13.86 29.19 -16.45
C LEU A 618 14.23 28.07 -17.43
N LYS A 619 13.25 27.23 -17.78
CA LYS A 619 13.38 26.11 -18.71
C LYS A 619 13.11 26.57 -20.14
N ASN A 620 13.99 26.25 -21.08
CA ASN A 620 13.84 26.55 -22.51
C ASN A 620 13.40 28.01 -22.83
N PRO A 621 14.04 29.05 -22.26
CA PRO A 621 13.75 30.44 -22.60
C PRO A 621 14.06 30.75 -24.09
N ASP A 622 13.33 31.69 -24.70
CA ASP A 622 13.47 31.99 -26.13
C ASP A 622 14.76 32.77 -26.42
N VAL A 623 15.13 33.67 -25.52
CA VAL A 623 16.25 34.62 -25.70
C VAL A 623 17.26 34.57 -24.53
N MET A 624 16.78 34.29 -23.32
CA MET A 624 17.54 34.43 -22.08
C MET A 624 18.31 33.16 -21.70
N ASN A 625 19.59 33.04 -22.06
CA ASN A 625 20.36 31.78 -21.84
C ASN A 625 21.37 31.82 -20.68
N LEU A 626 21.39 32.90 -19.87
CA LEU A 626 22.38 33.08 -18.80
C LEU A 626 21.72 33.61 -17.53
N CYS A 627 22.17 33.14 -16.36
CA CYS A 627 21.67 33.57 -15.05
C CYS A 627 21.85 35.07 -14.79
N LYS A 628 22.85 35.72 -15.39
CA LYS A 628 23.09 37.18 -15.26
C LYS A 628 21.93 38.05 -15.79
N ASN A 629 21.06 37.47 -16.61
CA ASN A 629 19.89 38.17 -17.16
C ASN A 629 18.70 38.16 -16.17
N VAL A 630 18.78 37.39 -15.07
CA VAL A 630 17.85 37.49 -13.94
C VAL A 630 18.31 38.68 -13.10
N ILE A 631 17.46 39.70 -12.91
CA ILE A 631 17.73 40.85 -12.05
C ILE A 631 17.15 40.57 -10.67
N VAL A 632 18.04 40.34 -9.69
CA VAL A 632 17.68 40.19 -8.27
C VAL A 632 17.52 41.57 -7.63
N ASP A 633 16.30 42.12 -7.68
CA ASP A 633 15.91 43.42 -7.10
C ASP A 633 15.03 43.28 -5.84
N VAL A 634 14.96 42.07 -5.28
CA VAL A 634 14.29 41.73 -4.02
C VAL A 634 15.31 41.22 -3.00
N ILE A 635 14.97 41.33 -1.71
CA ILE A 635 15.81 40.77 -0.64
C ILE A 635 15.62 39.25 -0.63
N LEU A 636 16.66 38.51 -1.00
CA LEU A 636 16.76 37.07 -0.80
C LEU A 636 17.61 36.79 0.44
N ASP A 637 17.56 35.56 0.96
CA ASP A 637 18.51 35.17 1.99
C ASP A 637 19.91 35.03 1.37
N VAL A 638 20.72 36.08 1.56
CA VAL A 638 22.08 36.20 1.04
C VAL A 638 23.02 35.17 1.69
N PHE A 639 22.63 34.54 2.80
CA PHE A 639 23.40 33.50 3.48
C PHE A 639 22.98 32.08 3.09
N SER A 640 21.89 31.92 2.33
CA SER A 640 21.46 30.62 1.79
C SER A 640 22.51 30.11 0.80
N LYS A 641 23.13 28.97 1.11
CA LYS A 641 23.99 28.24 0.16
C LYS A 641 23.19 27.37 -0.80
N ASP A 642 21.90 27.21 -0.55
CA ASP A 642 21.05 26.22 -1.19
C ASP A 642 20.14 26.84 -2.26
N THR A 643 20.08 28.17 -2.38
CA THR A 643 19.30 28.85 -3.43
C THR A 643 20.02 28.76 -4.77
N GLN A 644 19.39 28.09 -5.74
CA GLN A 644 19.90 27.88 -7.09
C GLN A 644 19.08 28.63 -8.15
N PHE A 645 19.79 29.28 -9.07
CA PHE A 645 19.26 29.84 -10.30
C PHE A 645 19.70 28.98 -11.47
N ILE A 646 18.73 28.49 -12.23
CA ILE A 646 18.94 27.69 -13.42
C ILE A 646 18.29 28.44 -14.59
N VAL A 647 19.07 28.83 -15.58
CA VAL A 647 18.57 29.47 -16.80
C VAL A 647 19.09 28.67 -17.99
N ASP A 648 18.18 27.91 -18.62
CA ASP A 648 18.51 26.88 -19.61
C ASP A 648 19.57 25.89 -19.06
N LYS A 649 20.83 26.03 -19.47
CA LYS A 649 21.96 25.21 -19.03
C LYS A 649 22.89 25.91 -18.04
N ASP A 650 22.74 27.22 -17.85
CA ASP A 650 23.53 28.00 -16.88
C ASP A 650 22.96 27.77 -15.48
N ILE A 651 23.78 27.25 -14.57
CA ILE A 651 23.39 26.94 -13.19
C ILE A 651 24.31 27.74 -12.27
N LYS A 652 23.72 28.53 -11.38
CA LYS A 652 24.45 29.31 -10.38
C LYS A 652 23.76 29.28 -9.04
N SER A 653 24.52 29.08 -7.98
CA SER A 653 24.07 29.45 -6.64
C SER A 653 23.90 30.96 -6.51
N ILE A 654 23.08 31.40 -5.56
CA ILE A 654 22.90 32.83 -5.27
C ILE A 654 24.24 33.52 -4.93
N ASN A 655 25.16 32.80 -4.27
CA ASN A 655 26.51 33.29 -3.96
C ASN A 655 27.34 33.52 -5.22
N GLU A 656 27.35 32.56 -6.15
CA GLU A 656 28.05 32.70 -7.44
C GLU A 656 27.46 33.84 -8.28
N TYR A 657 26.13 33.95 -8.32
CA TYR A 657 25.44 35.04 -9.00
C TYR A 657 25.89 36.41 -8.49
N TYR A 658 25.96 36.63 -7.17
CA TYR A 658 26.40 37.91 -6.60
C TYR A 658 27.90 38.18 -6.81
N LEU A 659 28.75 37.14 -6.81
CA LEU A 659 30.18 37.27 -7.06
C LEU A 659 30.50 37.70 -8.50
N GLU A 660 29.70 37.24 -9.46
CA GLU A 660 29.88 37.55 -10.87
C GLU A 660 29.25 38.88 -11.28
N ASN A 661 28.09 39.24 -10.71
CA ASN A 661 27.38 40.49 -10.99
C ASN A 661 27.83 41.63 -10.08
N LYS A 662 29.15 41.84 -9.90
CA LYS A 662 29.74 42.98 -9.17
C LYS A 662 29.41 44.33 -9.84
N GLU A 663 28.15 44.72 -9.83
CA GLU A 663 27.74 46.12 -9.72
C GLU A 663 27.70 46.45 -8.21
N PRO A 664 28.12 47.66 -7.81
CA PRO A 664 28.10 48.05 -6.40
C PRO A 664 26.66 47.95 -5.89
N PHE A 665 26.49 47.44 -4.66
CA PHE A 665 25.30 47.67 -3.86
C PHE A 665 24.80 49.11 -4.13
N ASN A 666 23.62 49.26 -4.72
CA ASN A 666 23.08 50.57 -5.03
C ASN A 666 22.86 51.31 -3.70
N GLU A 667 23.77 52.23 -3.37
CA GLU A 667 23.80 53.02 -2.13
C GLU A 667 22.55 53.92 -1.97
N GLU A 668 21.62 53.94 -2.93
CA GLU A 668 20.39 54.75 -2.87
C GLU A 668 19.25 54.15 -2.03
N LEU A 669 19.32 52.87 -1.63
CA LEU A 669 18.23 52.19 -0.90
C LEU A 669 18.43 52.09 0.62
N ILE A 670 19.52 52.66 1.15
CA ILE A 670 19.80 52.69 2.59
C ILE A 670 20.05 54.14 2.99
N ASP A 671 19.28 54.64 3.96
CA ASP A 671 19.43 55.99 4.52
C ASP A 671 20.92 56.28 4.82
N ASN A 672 21.48 57.31 4.18
CA ASN A 672 22.92 57.65 4.23
C ASN A 672 23.45 57.80 5.66
N ASN A 673 22.57 58.09 6.62
CA ASN A 673 22.92 58.13 8.05
C ASN A 673 23.22 56.75 8.66
N ILE A 674 22.65 55.66 8.14
CA ILE A 674 22.91 54.28 8.56
C ILE A 674 24.25 53.80 7.99
N LEU A 675 24.54 54.15 6.73
CA LEU A 675 25.78 53.78 6.05
C LEU A 675 27.02 54.48 6.66
N LEU A 676 26.89 55.77 7.03
CA LEU A 676 27.94 56.51 7.74
C LEU A 676 28.18 55.94 9.14
N LYS A 677 27.12 55.62 9.88
CA LYS A 677 27.25 55.00 11.21
C LYS A 677 27.85 53.60 11.15
N LEU A 678 27.54 52.81 10.13
CA LEU A 678 28.16 51.50 9.91
C LEU A 678 29.64 51.61 9.54
N LYS A 679 30.01 52.57 8.67
CA LYS A 679 31.42 52.83 8.34
C LYS A 679 32.25 53.26 9.55
N ASP A 680 31.72 54.16 10.38
CA ASP A 680 32.38 54.57 11.63
C ASP A 680 32.50 53.39 12.61
N LEU A 681 31.48 52.53 12.68
CA LEU A 681 31.51 51.30 13.49
C LEU A 681 32.58 50.30 12.99
N PHE A 682 32.67 50.06 11.68
CA PHE A 682 33.69 49.16 11.10
C PHE A 682 35.11 49.71 11.27
N GLN A 683 35.27 51.04 11.27
CA GLN A 683 36.53 51.72 11.53
C GLN A 683 36.94 51.64 13.01
N GLU A 684 35.98 51.71 13.95
CA GLU A 684 36.20 51.50 15.38
C GLU A 684 36.51 50.02 15.71
N ILE A 685 35.79 49.07 15.09
CA ILE A 685 35.99 47.62 15.24
C ILE A 685 37.38 47.20 14.72
N SER A 686 37.86 47.81 13.62
CA SER A 686 39.18 47.48 13.05
C SER A 686 40.37 47.93 13.93
N ASN A 687 40.14 48.77 14.95
CA ASN A 687 41.19 49.33 15.80
C ASN A 687 41.28 48.71 17.20
N LEU A 688 40.44 47.74 17.55
CA LEU A 688 40.40 47.12 18.88
C LEU A 688 40.91 45.67 18.82
N ALA A 689 41.98 45.39 19.58
CA ALA A 689 42.74 44.15 19.49
C ALA A 689 42.28 43.03 20.45
N ASP A 690 41.19 43.20 21.20
CA ASP A 690 40.68 42.20 22.15
C ASP A 690 39.19 41.90 21.92
N LEU A 691 38.89 40.61 21.67
CA LEU A 691 37.58 40.07 21.28
C LEU A 691 36.49 40.20 22.34
N SER A 692 36.82 40.25 23.64
CA SER A 692 35.81 40.37 24.70
C SER A 692 35.17 41.77 24.77
N THR A 693 35.86 42.80 24.28
CA THR A 693 35.31 44.16 24.18
C THR A 693 34.39 44.30 22.95
N ILE A 694 34.57 43.45 21.93
CA ILE A 694 33.77 43.44 20.70
C ILE A 694 32.37 42.88 20.96
N GLU A 695 32.22 41.82 21.77
CA GLU A 695 30.90 41.28 22.16
C GLU A 695 30.12 42.26 23.04
N GLU A 696 30.78 42.91 24.01
CA GLU A 696 30.15 43.93 24.86
C GLU A 696 29.70 45.16 24.04
N ILE A 697 30.49 45.57 23.04
CA ILE A 697 30.11 46.66 22.12
C ILE A 697 29.02 46.22 21.14
N LEU A 698 29.01 44.97 20.66
CA LEU A 698 27.95 44.44 19.78
C LEU A 698 26.62 44.30 20.50
N GLU A 699 26.61 43.84 21.75
CA GLU A 699 25.41 43.82 22.58
C GLU A 699 24.92 45.23 22.91
N ASP A 700 25.83 46.16 23.26
CA ASP A 700 25.46 47.56 23.54
C ASP A 700 24.99 48.29 22.26
N THR A 701 25.53 47.94 21.09
CA THR A 701 25.11 48.48 19.78
C THR A 701 23.79 47.89 19.33
N SER A 702 23.56 46.59 19.55
CA SER A 702 22.28 45.92 19.32
C SER A 702 21.18 46.49 20.23
N ALA A 703 21.49 46.72 21.50
CA ALA A 703 20.59 47.36 22.45
C ALA A 703 20.28 48.81 22.05
N LYS A 704 21.28 49.58 21.59
CA LYS A 704 21.08 50.95 21.07
C LYS A 704 20.28 50.97 19.77
N LEU A 705 20.49 50.02 18.86
CA LEU A 705 19.72 49.87 17.62
C LEU A 705 18.27 49.50 17.91
N GLN A 706 18.02 48.56 18.83
CA GLN A 706 16.67 48.24 19.29
C GLN A 706 15.98 49.45 19.93
N LYS A 707 16.72 50.25 20.71
CA LYS A 707 16.21 51.49 21.30
C LYS A 707 15.88 52.55 20.24
N ILE A 708 16.71 52.70 19.21
CA ILE A 708 16.46 53.62 18.07
C ILE A 708 15.25 53.15 17.26
N ILE A 709 15.10 51.84 17.02
CA ILE A 709 13.93 51.25 16.35
C ILE A 709 12.66 51.45 17.19
N GLN A 710 12.73 51.36 18.51
CA GLN A 710 11.61 51.68 19.42
C GLN A 710 11.30 53.19 19.45
N THR A 711 12.32 54.05 19.42
CA THR A 711 12.16 55.50 19.43
C THR A 711 11.56 55.99 18.10
N ASN A 712 11.94 55.39 16.97
CA ASN A 712 11.35 55.66 15.66
C ASN A 712 9.90 55.12 15.54
N LYS A 713 9.56 54.02 16.22
CA LYS A 713 8.17 53.55 16.33
C LYS A 713 7.28 54.44 17.20
N GLN A 714 7.84 55.19 18.15
CA GLN A 714 7.11 56.20 18.94
C GLN A 714 7.03 57.57 18.24
N ALA A 715 7.86 57.85 17.24
CA ALA A 715 7.83 59.09 16.48
C ALA A 715 6.69 59.17 15.43
N ASP A 716 6.11 58.04 15.03
CA ASP A 716 4.98 57.99 14.09
C ASP A 716 3.60 58.01 14.77
N ASN A 717 3.54 57.96 16.10
CA ASN A 717 2.29 58.03 16.87
C ASN A 717 2.41 59.03 18.02
N GLU A 718 2.43 60.34 17.72
CA GLU A 718 1.88 61.40 18.60
C GLU A 718 1.88 62.77 17.89
N GLN A 719 0.91 62.99 17.00
CA GLN A 719 0.18 64.26 17.00
C GLN A 719 -1.11 64.04 17.80
N LYS A 720 -1.08 64.35 19.10
CA LYS A 720 -2.16 65.02 19.87
C LYS A 720 -1.81 65.12 21.36
N ASP A 721 -1.63 66.37 21.77
CA ASP A 721 -1.92 66.98 23.09
C ASP A 721 -1.33 66.39 24.39
N GLY A 722 -0.28 67.07 24.88
CA GLY A 722 -0.37 67.94 26.08
C GLY A 722 -0.11 67.37 27.50
N TYR A 723 1.00 67.85 28.11
CA TYR A 723 1.31 68.02 29.57
C TYR A 723 1.16 66.79 30.50
N ASP A 724 1.99 66.47 31.49
CA ASP A 724 2.94 67.23 32.31
C ASP A 724 3.92 66.28 33.06
N ILE A 725 4.93 66.88 33.67
CA ILE A 725 6.14 66.33 34.29
C ILE A 725 5.89 65.62 35.65
N ASN A 726 6.57 64.51 35.98
CA ASN A 726 7.40 64.42 37.20
C ASN A 726 8.21 63.11 37.41
N GLN A 727 9.39 63.35 37.99
CA GLN A 727 10.46 62.44 38.41
C GLN A 727 10.05 61.55 39.59
N ASN A 728 10.65 60.35 39.73
CA ASN A 728 11.53 60.04 40.86
C ASN A 728 12.20 58.66 40.78
N ILE A 729 13.43 58.67 41.29
CA ILE A 729 14.40 57.59 41.48
C ILE A 729 14.00 56.76 42.71
N GLU A 730 14.16 55.43 42.66
CA GLU A 730 14.60 54.69 43.86
C GLU A 730 15.31 53.38 43.49
N TYR A 731 16.59 53.31 43.84
CA TYR A 731 17.36 52.08 43.97
C TYR A 731 16.88 51.36 45.23
N ASP A 732 16.50 50.08 45.13
CA ASP A 732 16.56 49.19 46.30
C ASP A 732 17.25 47.87 45.97
N SER A 733 18.13 47.52 46.90
CA SER A 733 19.14 46.48 46.84
C SER A 733 18.66 45.31 47.69
N GLY A 734 18.14 44.25 47.06
CA GLY A 734 17.72 43.03 47.75
C GLY A 734 18.37 41.78 47.18
N ARG A 735 19.47 41.32 47.80
CA ARG A 735 20.17 40.08 47.43
C ARG A 735 19.49 38.83 48.00
N LYS A 736 19.30 37.84 47.10
CA LYS A 736 19.26 36.36 47.22
C LYS A 736 17.88 35.66 47.24
N PRO A 737 17.76 34.42 46.69
CA PRO A 737 18.62 33.70 45.75
C PRO A 737 17.87 33.26 44.47
N VAL A 738 18.50 33.37 43.30
CA VAL A 738 18.05 32.67 42.10
C VAL A 738 18.34 31.18 42.31
N THR A 739 17.28 30.38 42.38
CA THR A 739 17.35 28.93 42.26
C THR A 739 17.75 28.55 40.85
N ASN A 740 18.94 27.98 40.70
CA ASN A 740 19.42 27.28 39.51
C ASN A 740 18.48 26.14 39.10
N ASN A 741 18.22 26.02 37.80
CA ASN A 741 17.76 24.85 37.01
C ASN A 741 17.59 25.37 35.57
N PHE A 742 18.20 24.89 34.47
CA PHE A 742 18.81 23.62 34.07
C PHE A 742 19.97 23.87 33.08
N SER A 743 20.95 22.97 33.04
CA SER A 743 22.12 23.01 32.15
C SER A 743 21.76 22.59 30.72
N THR A 744 21.85 23.50 29.75
CA THR A 744 21.65 23.24 28.30
C THR A 744 22.87 22.63 27.59
N TYR A 745 24.00 22.46 28.27
CA TYR A 745 25.25 21.96 27.67
C TYR A 745 25.87 20.89 28.56
N THR A 746 26.28 19.78 27.94
CA THR A 746 26.89 18.66 28.64
C THR A 746 28.31 18.99 29.10
N THR A 747 28.84 18.20 30.03
CA THR A 747 30.24 18.30 30.47
C THR A 747 31.23 18.10 29.30
N ILE A 748 30.83 17.36 28.26
CA ILE A 748 31.66 17.13 27.07
C ILE A 748 31.66 18.36 26.16
N ASP A 749 30.52 19.03 25.98
CA ASP A 749 30.46 20.25 25.14
C ASP A 749 31.30 21.38 25.73
N ARG A 750 31.27 21.53 27.06
CA ARG A 750 32.15 22.47 27.78
C ARG A 750 33.62 22.12 27.64
N PHE A 751 33.94 20.82 27.73
CA PHE A 751 35.31 20.35 27.56
C PHE A 751 35.86 20.67 26.16
N LEU A 752 35.07 20.42 25.12
CA LEU A 752 35.42 20.71 23.73
C LEU A 752 35.57 22.22 23.48
N PHE A 753 34.68 23.03 24.06
CA PHE A 753 34.77 24.49 24.00
C PHE A 753 36.02 25.02 24.71
N ASP A 754 36.28 24.56 25.93
CA ASP A 754 37.45 24.97 26.72
C ASP A 754 38.76 24.60 26.01
N TYR A 755 38.82 23.42 25.38
CA TYR A 755 39.97 22.99 24.57
C TYR A 755 40.24 23.99 23.43
N LYS A 756 39.21 24.34 22.66
CA LYS A 756 39.35 25.29 21.54
C LYS A 756 39.76 26.69 21.99
N MET A 757 39.29 27.15 23.15
CA MET A 757 39.64 28.45 23.73
C MET A 757 41.07 28.51 24.32
N GLY A 758 41.89 27.48 24.12
CA GLY A 758 43.31 27.48 24.48
C GLY A 758 43.61 27.05 25.92
N SER A 759 42.67 26.38 26.61
CA SER A 759 42.95 25.76 27.91
C SER A 759 43.96 24.59 27.76
N LYS A 760 44.70 24.25 28.83
CA LYS A 760 45.67 23.13 28.87
C LYS A 760 45.02 21.74 28.85
N THR A 761 43.87 21.62 28.23
CA THR A 761 43.08 20.40 28.23
C THR A 761 43.67 19.41 27.22
N THR A 762 43.87 18.15 27.60
CA THR A 762 44.57 17.16 26.77
C THR A 762 43.63 16.08 26.23
N ARG A 763 44.03 15.44 25.12
CA ARG A 763 43.32 14.31 24.51
C ARG A 763 43.04 13.17 25.51
N ASP A 764 43.95 12.95 26.47
CA ASP A 764 43.82 11.93 27.52
C ASP A 764 42.74 12.27 28.55
N GLU A 765 42.41 13.56 28.74
CA GLU A 765 41.33 13.98 29.62
C GLU A 765 39.95 13.79 28.98
N LEU A 766 39.81 13.96 27.66
CA LEU A 766 38.56 13.64 26.94
C LEU A 766 38.24 12.15 27.08
N LEU A 767 39.28 11.31 26.95
CA LEU A 767 39.23 9.87 27.18
C LEU A 767 38.69 9.52 28.57
N ASN A 768 39.23 10.16 29.61
CA ASN A 768 38.80 9.94 30.98
C ASN A 768 37.34 10.38 31.18
N VAL A 769 36.91 11.51 30.58
CA VAL A 769 35.51 12.00 30.67
C VAL A 769 34.54 11.03 29.97
N LEU A 770 34.87 10.55 28.77
CA LEU A 770 34.04 9.59 28.03
C LEU A 770 33.94 8.23 28.74
N GLN A 771 35.04 7.76 29.33
CA GLN A 771 35.06 6.52 30.14
C GLN A 771 34.24 6.66 31.43
N GLN A 772 34.35 7.80 32.14
CA GLN A 772 33.57 8.07 33.34
C GLN A 772 32.07 8.09 33.06
N GLN A 773 31.66 8.60 31.89
CA GLN A 773 30.27 8.62 31.45
C GLN A 773 29.79 7.32 30.79
N LYS A 774 30.62 6.27 30.76
CA LYS A 774 30.32 4.95 30.16
C LYS A 774 29.80 5.05 28.71
N LYS A 775 30.35 5.98 27.92
CA LYS A 775 29.96 6.12 26.51
C LYS A 775 30.46 4.91 25.71
N PRO A 776 29.66 4.35 24.79
CA PRO A 776 30.09 3.23 23.95
C PRO A 776 31.15 3.68 22.94
N GLU A 777 31.89 2.72 22.39
CA GLU A 777 33.02 2.96 21.48
C GLU A 777 32.61 3.78 20.24
N ILE A 778 31.41 3.55 19.68
CA ILE A 778 30.89 4.32 18.55
C ILE A 778 30.71 5.82 18.88
N VAL A 779 30.17 6.14 20.06
CA VAL A 779 29.98 7.53 20.51
C VAL A 779 31.32 8.18 20.84
N SER A 780 32.23 7.42 21.45
CA SER A 780 33.58 7.90 21.74
C SER A 780 34.34 8.21 20.46
N GLY A 781 34.23 7.35 19.44
CA GLY A 781 34.79 7.58 18.09
C GLY A 781 34.33 8.90 17.48
N ILE A 782 33.03 9.19 17.54
CA ILE A 782 32.47 10.44 17.02
C ILE A 782 33.03 11.66 17.77
N TYR A 783 33.11 11.61 19.10
CA TYR A 783 33.71 12.69 19.88
C TYR A 783 35.20 12.88 19.61
N TYR A 784 35.94 11.83 19.25
CA TYR A 784 37.33 11.99 18.79
C TYR A 784 37.42 12.66 17.42
N ASP A 785 36.53 12.31 16.50
CA ASP A 785 36.51 12.92 15.18
C ASP A 785 36.20 14.41 15.31
N ILE A 786 35.23 14.77 16.16
CA ILE A 786 34.96 16.16 16.55
C ILE A 786 36.23 16.79 17.14
N PHE A 787 36.85 16.17 18.14
CA PHE A 787 38.06 16.72 18.78
C PHE A 787 39.23 16.94 17.82
N ASN A 788 39.42 16.10 16.81
CA ASN A 788 40.52 16.25 15.85
C ASN A 788 40.28 17.38 14.84
N GLU A 789 39.02 17.64 14.50
CA GLU A 789 38.64 18.64 13.51
C GLU A 789 38.23 19.97 14.15
N ILE A 790 37.97 20.00 15.47
CA ILE A 790 37.56 21.20 16.22
C ILE A 790 38.55 22.36 16.06
N ASP A 791 39.84 22.06 15.89
CA ASP A 791 40.89 23.06 15.68
C ASP A 791 40.79 23.76 14.32
N ARG A 792 40.17 23.11 13.32
CA ARG A 792 39.98 23.65 11.96
C ARG A 792 38.66 24.40 11.77
N GLU A 793 37.69 24.16 12.65
CA GLU A 793 36.38 24.81 12.62
C GLU A 793 36.40 26.20 13.29
N ILE A 794 35.53 27.09 12.82
CA ILE A 794 35.31 28.41 13.44
C ILE A 794 34.30 28.21 14.58
N ILE A 795 34.78 28.30 15.83
CA ILE A 795 33.97 28.12 17.03
C ILE A 795 34.15 29.38 17.87
N ASN A 796 33.10 30.19 17.95
CA ASN A 796 33.05 31.45 18.68
C ASN A 796 32.25 31.29 19.98
N SER A 797 31.41 30.26 20.08
CA SER A 797 30.56 29.99 21.24
C SER A 797 30.41 28.50 21.52
N ILE A 798 29.94 28.15 22.73
CA ILE A 798 29.58 26.78 23.09
C ILE A 798 28.40 26.25 22.25
N VAL A 799 27.62 27.14 21.63
CA VAL A 799 26.57 26.79 20.67
C VAL A 799 27.17 26.19 19.41
N ASP A 800 28.27 26.75 18.91
CA ASP A 800 28.95 26.23 17.71
C ASP A 800 29.52 24.82 17.96
N VAL A 801 29.95 24.52 19.18
CA VAL A 801 30.37 23.16 19.59
C VAL A 801 29.20 22.18 19.55
N ARG A 802 28.01 22.62 19.98
CA ARG A 802 26.79 21.81 19.93
C ARG A 802 26.35 21.56 18.48
N ASP A 803 26.40 22.57 17.63
CA ASP A 803 26.01 22.45 16.23
C ASP A 803 26.99 21.54 15.48
N LEU A 804 28.30 21.65 15.75
CA LEU A 804 29.33 20.73 15.25
C LEU A 804 29.08 19.30 15.74
N LYS A 805 28.74 19.11 17.01
CA LYS A 805 28.36 17.81 17.57
C LYS A 805 27.16 17.22 16.82
N HIS A 806 26.07 17.98 16.66
CA HIS A 806 24.88 17.52 15.95
C HIS A 806 25.19 17.09 14.51
N GLN A 807 26.00 17.86 13.78
CA GLN A 807 26.44 17.50 12.44
C GLN A 807 27.20 16.16 12.40
N TYR A 808 28.13 15.93 13.31
CA TYR A 808 28.92 14.69 13.35
C TYR A 808 28.09 13.46 13.76
N PHE A 809 27.16 13.61 14.69
CA PHE A 809 26.22 12.54 15.06
C PHE A 809 25.21 12.25 13.94
N ALA A 810 24.66 13.26 13.29
CA ALA A 810 23.76 13.10 12.13
C ALA A 810 24.48 12.43 10.95
N LYS A 811 25.71 12.86 10.64
CA LYS A 811 26.55 12.24 9.60
C LYS A 811 26.82 10.77 9.89
N SER A 812 27.10 10.43 11.15
CA SER A 812 27.34 9.05 11.57
C SER A 812 26.08 8.18 11.49
N LEU A 813 24.92 8.73 11.86
CA LEU A 813 23.63 8.06 11.73
C LEU A 813 23.28 7.79 10.26
N ASN A 814 23.40 8.82 9.41
CA ASN A 814 23.14 8.70 7.97
C ASN A 814 24.09 7.68 7.32
N LYS A 815 25.35 7.60 7.76
CA LYS A 815 26.29 6.58 7.29
C LYS A 815 25.82 5.17 7.64
N ILE A 816 25.37 4.91 8.86
CA ILE A 816 24.85 3.59 9.27
C ILE A 816 23.65 3.19 8.40
N ILE A 817 22.73 4.13 8.17
CA ILE A 817 21.54 3.92 7.33
C ILE A 817 21.93 3.62 5.87
N ASN A 818 22.85 4.40 5.31
CA ASN A 818 23.33 4.22 3.93
C ASN A 818 24.05 2.89 3.75
N ASP A 819 25.00 2.57 4.64
CA ASP A 819 25.75 1.30 4.61
C ASP A 819 24.80 0.10 4.71
N PHE A 820 23.75 0.20 5.53
CA PHE A 820 22.75 -0.86 5.65
C PHE A 820 21.88 -0.97 4.40
N SER A 821 21.39 0.16 3.88
CA SER A 821 20.58 0.21 2.66
C SER A 821 21.33 -0.37 1.46
N GLU A 822 22.60 -0.02 1.27
CA GLU A 822 23.41 -0.52 0.14
C GLU A 822 23.75 -2.00 0.29
N LYS A 823 23.99 -2.45 1.52
CA LYS A 823 24.30 -3.86 1.81
C LYS A 823 23.09 -4.77 1.65
N TRP A 824 21.91 -4.29 2.04
CA TRP A 824 20.68 -5.08 2.11
C TRP A 824 19.62 -4.63 1.11
N PHE A 825 19.97 -3.78 0.13
CA PHE A 825 19.08 -3.24 -0.91
C PHE A 825 17.65 -2.93 -0.43
N VAL A 826 17.55 -2.14 0.65
CA VAL A 826 16.28 -1.72 1.27
C VAL A 826 16.22 -0.19 1.32
N SER A 827 15.02 0.37 1.44
CA SER A 827 14.79 1.81 1.41
C SER A 827 15.52 2.55 2.54
N LYS A 828 16.35 3.54 2.17
CA LYS A 828 17.00 4.48 3.10
C LYS A 828 15.96 5.24 3.92
N TYR A 829 14.84 5.61 3.29
CA TYR A 829 13.75 6.35 3.91
C TYR A 829 13.10 5.56 5.06
N GLU A 830 12.77 4.29 4.83
CA GLU A 830 12.14 3.44 5.85
C GLU A 830 13.12 3.11 7.00
N LEU A 831 14.41 2.95 6.70
CA LEU A 831 15.46 2.81 7.71
C LEU A 831 15.63 4.09 8.55
N LYS A 832 15.59 5.28 7.95
CA LYS A 832 15.67 6.57 8.66
C LYS A 832 14.49 6.75 9.61
N LEU A 833 13.26 6.46 9.16
CA LEU A 833 12.07 6.47 10.03
C LEU A 833 12.19 5.46 11.18
N SER A 834 12.65 4.25 10.88
CA SER A 834 12.89 3.21 11.89
C SER A 834 13.91 3.66 12.94
N ALA A 835 15.02 4.25 12.51
CA ALA A 835 16.09 4.74 13.38
C ALA A 835 15.63 5.88 14.29
N ILE A 836 14.85 6.85 13.80
CA ILE A 836 14.33 7.98 14.59
C ILE A 836 13.37 7.50 15.69
N GLN A 837 12.49 6.56 15.32
CA GLN A 837 11.42 6.06 16.19
C GLN A 837 11.90 5.02 17.22
N TYR A 838 13.13 4.52 17.10
CA TYR A 838 13.64 3.45 17.95
C TYR A 838 14.01 3.94 19.36
N ASP A 839 13.57 3.22 20.39
CA ASP A 839 13.75 3.58 21.81
C ASP A 839 14.27 2.43 22.70
N SER A 840 14.89 1.38 22.12
CA SER A 840 15.48 0.21 22.79
C SER A 840 14.53 -0.66 23.64
N THR A 841 13.26 -0.28 23.81
CA THR A 841 12.29 -1.01 24.66
C THR A 841 11.13 -1.65 23.89
N ASN A 842 11.03 -1.40 22.58
CA ASN A 842 9.93 -1.80 21.71
C ASN A 842 10.38 -2.63 20.49
N ASP A 843 9.41 -3.23 19.79
CA ASP A 843 9.59 -3.85 18.47
C ASP A 843 10.24 -2.86 17.48
N ILE A 844 10.95 -3.38 16.46
CA ILE A 844 11.61 -2.57 15.42
C ILE A 844 10.56 -1.74 14.65
N PRO A 845 10.57 -0.40 14.72
CA PRO A 845 9.61 0.43 14.02
C PRO A 845 9.76 0.27 12.51
N ASN A 846 8.64 0.28 11.79
CA ASN A 846 8.57 0.17 10.33
C ASN A 846 9.25 -1.07 9.71
N ILE A 847 9.52 -2.12 10.49
CA ILE A 847 10.20 -3.32 9.97
C ILE A 847 9.45 -3.98 8.81
N GLY A 848 8.11 -3.93 8.80
CA GLY A 848 7.29 -4.41 7.69
C GLY A 848 7.62 -3.69 6.38
N ARG A 849 7.65 -2.35 6.41
CA ARG A 849 7.95 -1.51 5.23
C ARG A 849 9.41 -1.62 4.79
N ILE A 850 10.36 -1.74 5.72
CA ILE A 850 11.76 -2.02 5.40
C ILE A 850 11.86 -3.34 4.62
N ILE A 851 11.18 -4.39 5.10
CA ILE A 851 11.16 -5.70 4.42
C ILE A 851 10.44 -5.63 3.07
N GLU A 852 9.35 -4.88 2.95
CA GLU A 852 8.61 -4.67 1.69
C GLU A 852 9.44 -3.91 0.66
N SER A 853 10.31 -3.00 1.10
CA SER A 853 11.19 -2.20 0.23
C SER A 853 12.42 -2.94 -0.32
N LYS A 854 12.55 -4.24 -0.03
CA LYS A 854 13.74 -5.02 -0.41
C LYS A 854 13.78 -5.28 -1.93
N ASP A 855 14.89 -4.93 -2.57
CA ASP A 855 15.20 -5.34 -3.93
C ASP A 855 15.92 -6.70 -3.90
N TYR A 856 15.13 -7.77 -3.92
CA TYR A 856 15.64 -9.13 -3.82
C TYR A 856 16.47 -9.52 -5.04
N ASP A 857 16.13 -9.02 -6.24
CA ASP A 857 16.82 -9.39 -7.47
C ASP A 857 18.25 -8.86 -7.49
N LYS A 858 18.47 -7.60 -7.08
CA LYS A 858 19.82 -7.05 -6.92
C LYS A 858 20.64 -7.75 -5.84
N TYR A 859 20.02 -8.13 -4.72
CA TYR A 859 20.72 -8.85 -3.66
C TYR A 859 21.09 -10.29 -4.05
N LYS A 860 20.16 -11.00 -4.71
CA LYS A 860 20.39 -12.37 -5.21
C LYS A 860 21.50 -12.42 -6.26
N ALA A 861 21.67 -11.36 -7.06
CA ALA A 861 22.77 -11.26 -8.01
C ALA A 861 24.16 -11.32 -7.33
N LYS A 862 24.27 -10.81 -6.09
CA LYS A 862 25.50 -10.86 -5.28
C LYS A 862 25.57 -12.07 -4.35
N HIS A 863 24.42 -12.69 -4.02
CA HIS A 863 24.29 -13.83 -3.12
C HIS A 863 23.35 -14.91 -3.71
N PRO A 864 23.82 -15.70 -4.68
CA PRO A 864 22.96 -16.63 -5.45
C PRO A 864 22.28 -17.72 -4.62
N GLU A 865 22.86 -18.10 -3.49
CA GLU A 865 22.37 -19.11 -2.55
C GLU A 865 21.29 -18.61 -1.57
N MET A 866 21.00 -17.31 -1.56
CA MET A 866 20.04 -16.71 -0.64
C MET A 866 18.61 -16.87 -1.13
N ASN A 867 17.70 -17.24 -0.22
CA ASN A 867 16.26 -17.32 -0.49
C ASN A 867 15.52 -16.09 0.09
N PRO A 868 14.34 -15.73 -0.47
CA PRO A 868 13.67 -14.47 -0.12
C PRO A 868 13.22 -14.36 1.34
N PHE A 869 12.95 -15.50 1.98
CA PHE A 869 12.49 -15.58 3.36
C PHE A 869 13.64 -15.39 4.35
N LYS A 870 14.74 -16.10 4.14
CA LYS A 870 15.98 -15.94 4.92
C LYS A 870 16.56 -14.55 4.75
N TYR A 871 16.39 -13.94 3.58
CA TYR A 871 16.74 -12.54 3.34
C TYR A 871 15.93 -11.58 4.22
N SER A 872 14.59 -11.72 4.27
CA SER A 872 13.74 -10.92 5.17
C SER A 872 14.08 -11.11 6.66
N GLN A 873 14.33 -12.34 7.08
CA GLN A 873 14.73 -12.63 8.47
C GLN A 873 16.08 -12.01 8.81
N ASN A 874 17.03 -12.06 7.88
CA ASN A 874 18.34 -11.44 8.05
C ASN A 874 18.24 -9.92 8.12
N ILE A 875 17.45 -9.27 7.24
CA ILE A 875 17.20 -7.82 7.31
C ILE A 875 16.71 -7.45 8.72
N LYS A 876 15.70 -8.16 9.24
CA LYS A 876 15.18 -7.95 10.59
C LYS A 876 16.25 -8.10 11.66
N HIS A 877 16.98 -9.21 11.65
CA HIS A 877 17.99 -9.50 12.66
C HIS A 877 19.16 -8.51 12.66
N PHE A 878 19.71 -8.22 11.48
CA PHE A 878 20.86 -7.33 11.36
C PHE A 878 20.48 -5.86 11.55
N TRP A 879 19.28 -5.45 11.15
CA TRP A 879 18.83 -4.08 11.42
C TRP A 879 18.61 -3.87 12.93
N GLN A 880 18.01 -4.84 13.62
CA GLN A 880 17.89 -4.80 15.08
C GLN A 880 19.24 -4.65 15.76
N LYS A 881 20.25 -5.39 15.30
CA LYS A 881 21.61 -5.30 15.83
C LYS A 881 22.22 -3.90 15.64
N GLU A 882 22.09 -3.31 14.46
CA GLU A 882 22.56 -1.94 14.20
C GLU A 882 21.83 -0.90 15.06
N LEU A 883 20.52 -1.11 15.26
CA LEU A 883 19.70 -0.29 16.13
C LEU A 883 20.16 -0.33 17.58
N ASP A 884 20.28 -1.54 18.15
CA ASP A 884 20.66 -1.79 19.54
C ASP A 884 22.11 -1.38 19.86
N GLU A 885 23.05 -1.70 18.97
CA GLU A 885 24.48 -1.51 19.24
C GLU A 885 24.97 -0.11 18.90
N LYS A 886 24.31 0.61 17.98
CA LYS A 886 24.81 1.90 17.47
C LYS A 886 23.78 3.02 17.50
N VAL A 887 22.62 2.83 16.86
CA VAL A 887 21.65 3.93 16.63
C VAL A 887 21.07 4.46 17.94
N VAL A 888 20.72 3.59 18.89
CA VAL A 888 20.20 4.01 20.21
C VAL A 888 21.17 4.96 20.90
N TRP A 889 22.47 4.64 20.86
CA TRP A 889 23.49 5.42 21.52
C TRP A 889 23.73 6.77 20.86
N ILE A 890 23.72 6.82 19.51
CA ILE A 890 23.78 8.06 18.74
C ILE A 890 22.56 8.94 19.05
N ASN A 891 21.36 8.35 19.00
CA ASN A 891 20.12 9.08 19.29
C ASN A 891 20.06 9.59 20.72
N ASN A 892 20.62 8.88 21.69
CA ASN A 892 20.66 9.35 23.09
C ASN A 892 21.53 10.60 23.25
N GLU A 893 22.64 10.72 22.53
CA GLU A 893 23.46 11.95 22.56
C GLU A 893 22.72 13.16 21.96
N VAL A 894 21.83 12.92 21.00
CA VAL A 894 21.03 13.94 20.32
C VAL A 894 19.74 14.27 21.09
N LYS A 895 19.11 13.29 21.75
CA LYS A 895 17.85 13.45 22.52
C LYS A 895 18.05 14.11 23.90
N HIS A 896 19.25 14.09 24.46
CA HIS A 896 19.52 14.64 25.81
C HIS A 896 19.44 16.18 25.91
N GLU A 897 19.18 16.91 24.82
CA GLU A 897 19.22 18.39 24.78
C GLU A 897 17.89 19.06 24.35
N THR A 898 16.76 18.54 24.86
CA THR A 898 15.37 19.07 24.86
C THR A 898 14.47 18.89 23.63
N SER A 899 13.30 18.28 23.92
CA SER A 899 11.92 18.53 23.47
C SER A 899 11.65 19.14 22.07
N LEU A 900 10.99 18.32 21.23
CA LEU A 900 10.04 18.67 20.17
C LEU A 900 10.51 19.37 18.86
N ASN A 901 11.69 19.97 18.77
CA ASN A 901 12.12 20.62 17.51
C ASN A 901 12.87 19.71 16.52
N HIS A 902 13.34 18.54 16.95
CA HIS A 902 14.23 17.73 16.11
C HIS A 902 13.51 16.88 15.03
N LEU A 903 12.19 16.73 15.13
CA LEU A 903 11.40 16.00 14.13
C LEU A 903 11.17 16.83 12.86
N SER A 904 11.19 18.17 12.92
CA SER A 904 10.99 19.02 11.75
C SER A 904 12.24 19.11 10.87
N GLU A 905 13.43 19.24 11.45
CA GLU A 905 14.69 19.31 10.68
C GLU A 905 15.04 17.97 10.02
N LEU A 906 14.73 16.83 10.67
CA LEU A 906 14.89 15.50 10.07
C LEU A 906 13.89 15.20 8.95
N LEU A 907 12.70 15.83 8.99
CA LEU A 907 11.67 15.74 7.94
C LEU A 907 11.99 16.66 6.75
N GLU A 908 12.66 17.79 6.95
CA GLU A 908 13.11 18.66 5.83
C GLU A 908 14.23 18.01 5.00
N GLU A 909 15.19 17.31 5.62
CA GLU A 909 16.20 16.51 4.89
C GLU A 909 15.60 15.33 4.08
N MET A 910 14.35 14.95 4.36
CA MET A 910 13.65 13.85 3.67
C MET A 910 12.95 14.29 2.38
N GLN A 911 12.75 15.60 2.16
CA GLN A 911 12.21 16.11 0.90
C GLN A 911 13.30 16.26 -0.17
N ASP A 912 14.53 16.60 0.21
CA ASP A 912 15.61 16.90 -0.75
C ASP A 912 16.29 15.64 -1.34
N ASN A 913 16.22 14.47 -0.69
CA ASN A 913 16.87 13.23 -1.16
C ASN A 913 16.01 12.36 -2.09
N ASN A 914 14.73 12.70 -2.32
CA ASN A 914 13.82 11.94 -3.19
C ASN A 914 13.80 12.42 -4.65
N LEU A 915 14.63 13.40 -5.02
CA LEU A 915 14.65 13.99 -6.37
C LEU A 915 15.76 13.45 -7.30
N ILE A 916 16.52 12.41 -6.92
CA ILE A 916 17.71 11.97 -7.70
C ILE A 916 17.70 10.48 -8.14
N GLU A 917 16.77 9.63 -7.72
CA GLU A 917 16.69 8.23 -8.22
C GLU A 917 15.43 8.00 -9.08
N ASP A 918 15.43 8.48 -10.34
CA ASP A 918 14.70 7.86 -11.47
C ASP A 918 14.99 8.62 -12.78
N ALA A 919 16.20 8.43 -13.34
CA ALA A 919 16.46 8.70 -14.75
C ALA A 919 17.69 7.91 -15.22
N ASN A 920 17.48 6.71 -15.76
CA ASN A 920 18.46 6.12 -16.68
C ASN A 920 17.86 6.12 -18.10
N PRO A 921 18.58 6.65 -19.11
CA PRO A 921 18.12 6.64 -20.49
C PRO A 921 18.24 5.24 -21.09
N ILE A 922 17.22 4.85 -21.86
CA ILE A 922 17.21 3.66 -22.70
C ILE A 922 18.07 3.96 -23.94
N ASP A 923 19.20 3.27 -24.08
CA ASP A 923 19.95 3.17 -25.33
C ASP A 923 19.11 2.41 -26.37
N ILE A 924 18.84 3.06 -27.51
CA ILE A 924 18.27 2.44 -28.70
C ILE A 924 19.43 2.08 -29.61
N ASP A 925 19.75 0.78 -29.69
CA ASP A 925 20.61 0.21 -30.73
C ASP A 925 19.88 0.24 -32.09
N GLU A 926 20.26 1.18 -32.97
CA GLU A 926 19.97 1.12 -34.40
C GLU A 926 21.16 0.53 -35.17
N GLU A 927 21.16 -0.78 -35.37
CA GLU A 927 21.84 -1.41 -36.50
C GLU A 927 20.96 -2.54 -37.05
N TYR A 928 20.27 -2.31 -38.17
CA TYR A 928 20.14 -3.30 -39.24
C TYR A 928 19.80 -2.62 -40.57
N SER A 929 20.83 -2.58 -41.42
CA SER A 929 20.79 -2.16 -42.81
C SER A 929 20.29 -3.30 -43.72
N VAL A 930 19.33 -2.96 -44.58
CA VAL A 930 19.18 -3.38 -45.99
C VAL A 930 19.03 -4.88 -46.30
N LYS A 931 17.87 -5.25 -46.89
CA LYS A 931 17.79 -5.87 -48.24
C LYS A 931 16.35 -6.04 -48.76
N GLN A 932 16.16 -5.44 -49.95
CA GLN A 932 15.15 -5.65 -51.01
C GLN A 932 13.72 -5.16 -50.79
#